data_AF-A0A917E1Y9-F1
#
_entry.id   AF-A0A917E1Y9-F1
#
_cell.length_a   1.000
_cell.length_b   1.000
_cell.length_c   1.000
_cell.angle_alpha   90.00
_cell.angle_beta   90.00
_cell.angle_gamma   90.00
#
_symmetry.space_group_name_H-M   'P 1'
#
loop_
_entity.id
_entity.type
_entity.pdbx_description
1 polymer ?
#
loop_
_entity_poly.entity_id
_entity_poly.type
_entity_poly.pdbx_seq_one_letter_code
_entity_poly.pdbx_strand_id
1 'polypeptide(L)'
;MIKLRKHWMGVNRSYAKRILDREKATLGEKKKLLANQREAQALAVQRLQLEADELNKRLDLTYARIEDLRTAQEAAPAIEELLAGPEQAPSAEPPAMRLGDQLVRDGLISDAQLKAAMDSQKSHGGRLGDILIDMGFITDLQMKPIFRKQPRKGKLGDLLMEAGLITSEQLDKALAFQNKSGGLLGDILLSLQLIEPETLYRAIATQNNIGRIGNELSINTPVRLPETLARSYEVIVIHQYMNRFLVAVSGPLTEEQSEEVQRLLGLPVEQVLATKNEMERFWKEVYGSEMLHESTSKLADEQPHNSAITTFTRFQIGGFILIGLVIVIGLILNFWMTLLTLNLIVQLFYFTMSIFKFTVIMFGSRRSSQFRFTPEEIDAIDERELPVYTILVPMYRESQVLPHLLRNLEQLDYPKAKLDVRLLIEEDDEEMRTILQDMKLPAYYTVLVVPDGLPKTKPKACNYGLLRARGEYVVIFDAEDQPDPDQLKKVFLTFRQCPDNYACIQAKLNYFNSDQNLLTRWFTQEYSMWFELLLPGIMQLDVPIPLGGTSNHFKMSVLKELGAWDPFNVTEDADLGIRLYKHGYKTAIVDSRTWEEANSRTGNWIRQRSRWIKGYMQTWLVHMRNPFKLLREIGFKGFIGFQVMILATPMLPLLNPIFWLMLLLWFGWELSIIGDFFPGFIYYLASIEFYIGNFMFVFSNVAGVYWVIHELEDNRNRVFSYKLVRYALLTPLYWVLMSIAALKAAWQLVTNPFYWEKTEHGLTEPPTASGTDKFIDSAG
;
A
#
# COMPACT_ATOMS: atom_id res chain seq x y z
N MET A 1 56.49 -9.54 30.50
CA MET A 1 55.91 -8.73 29.40
C MET A 1 56.01 -9.33 27.98
N ILE A 2 56.71 -10.44 27.72
CA ILE A 2 56.71 -11.09 26.37
C ILE A 2 55.64 -12.21 26.24
N LYS A 3 55.11 -12.75 27.34
CA LYS A 3 54.01 -13.73 27.33
C LYS A 3 52.59 -13.12 27.23
N LEU A 4 52.40 -11.85 27.55
CA LEU A 4 51.10 -11.15 27.42
C LEU A 4 50.85 -10.55 26.03
N ARG A 5 51.87 -10.44 25.17
CA ARG A 5 51.74 -9.89 23.81
C ARG A 5 51.24 -10.89 22.76
N LYS A 6 51.19 -12.19 23.08
CA LYS A 6 50.67 -13.24 22.19
C LYS A 6 49.15 -13.44 22.27
N HIS A 7 48.48 -12.90 23.29
CA HIS A 7 47.03 -13.06 23.46
C HIS A 7 46.20 -11.94 22.80
N TRP A 8 46.82 -10.80 22.50
CA TRP A 8 46.17 -9.62 21.90
C TRP A 8 46.33 -9.51 20.37
N MET A 9 47.09 -10.41 19.75
CA MET A 9 47.19 -10.55 18.28
C MET A 9 46.95 -12.00 17.82
N GLY A 10 46.17 -12.75 18.61
CA GLY A 10 45.71 -14.08 18.22
C GLY A 10 44.43 -13.97 17.43
N VAL A 11 44.51 -13.72 16.12
CA VAL A 11 43.42 -14.10 15.22
C VAL A 11 43.19 -15.59 15.48
N ASN A 12 42.06 -15.90 16.13
CA ASN A 12 41.73 -17.25 16.53
C ASN A 12 41.80 -18.13 15.28
N ARG A 13 42.82 -19.00 15.17
CA ARG A 13 43.07 -19.80 13.96
C ARG A 13 41.84 -20.60 13.54
N SER A 14 40.99 -20.98 14.51
CA SER A 14 39.72 -21.65 14.23
C SER A 14 38.65 -20.73 13.64
N TYR A 15 38.66 -19.44 13.98
CA TYR A 15 37.76 -18.42 13.45
C TYR A 15 38.22 -17.95 12.06
N ALA A 16 39.52 -17.68 11.87
CA ALA A 16 40.08 -17.40 10.55
C ALA A 16 39.91 -18.57 9.59
N LYS A 17 40.10 -19.82 10.05
CA LYS A 17 39.85 -21.01 9.23
C LYS A 17 38.36 -21.12 8.85
N ARG A 18 37.44 -20.85 9.77
CA ARG A 18 35.99 -20.81 9.47
C ARG A 18 35.62 -19.72 8.46
N ILE A 19 36.22 -18.53 8.55
CA ILE A 19 36.02 -17.47 7.56
C ILE A 19 36.56 -17.91 6.20
N LEU A 20 37.77 -18.47 6.17
CA LEU A 20 38.43 -18.89 4.94
C LEU A 20 37.73 -20.07 4.26
N ASP A 21 37.17 -21.00 5.03
CA ASP A 21 36.35 -22.11 4.53
C ASP A 21 35.01 -21.59 3.99
N ARG A 22 34.40 -20.58 4.65
CA ARG A 22 33.18 -19.91 4.18
C ARG A 22 33.42 -19.13 2.89
N GLU A 23 34.50 -18.37 2.81
CA GLU A 23 34.89 -17.64 1.59
C GLU A 23 35.25 -18.58 0.44
N LYS A 24 35.89 -19.73 0.71
CA LYS A 24 36.13 -20.77 -0.30
C LYS A 24 34.83 -21.39 -0.81
N ALA A 25 33.86 -21.65 0.07
CA ALA A 25 32.55 -22.13 -0.32
C ALA A 25 31.81 -21.11 -1.20
N THR A 26 31.80 -19.83 -0.79
CA THR A 26 31.21 -18.72 -1.57
C THR A 26 31.92 -18.53 -2.92
N LEU A 27 33.25 -18.67 -2.97
CA LEU A 27 34.01 -18.62 -4.23
C LEU A 27 33.69 -19.81 -5.14
N GLY A 28 33.48 -20.99 -4.57
CA GLY A 28 33.03 -22.19 -5.29
C GLY A 28 31.64 -22.00 -5.91
N GLU A 29 30.68 -21.48 -5.14
CA GLU A 29 29.35 -21.11 -5.67
C GLU A 29 29.43 -20.04 -6.74
N LYS A 30 30.20 -18.96 -6.53
CA LYS A 30 30.38 -17.91 -7.56
C LYS A 30 31.04 -18.44 -8.83
N LYS A 31 32.01 -19.36 -8.73
CA LYS A 31 32.61 -20.02 -9.90
C LYS A 31 31.61 -20.91 -10.64
N LYS A 32 30.76 -21.62 -9.90
CA LYS A 32 29.69 -22.45 -10.47
C LYS A 32 28.62 -21.59 -11.16
N LEU A 33 28.23 -20.48 -10.54
CA LEU A 33 27.33 -19.48 -11.12
C LEU A 33 27.94 -18.87 -12.39
N LEU A 34 29.22 -18.50 -12.37
CA LEU A 34 29.94 -17.97 -13.53
C LEU A 34 30.07 -19.00 -14.65
N ALA A 35 30.29 -20.27 -14.33
CA ALA A 35 30.31 -21.36 -15.30
C ALA A 35 28.93 -21.57 -15.94
N ASN A 36 27.86 -21.62 -15.14
CA ASN A 36 26.49 -21.71 -15.63
C ASN A 36 26.11 -20.48 -16.48
N GLN A 37 26.55 -19.27 -16.11
CA GLN A 37 26.34 -18.06 -16.91
C GLN A 37 27.10 -18.11 -18.24
N ARG A 38 28.33 -18.64 -18.27
CA ARG A 38 29.09 -18.83 -19.51
C ARG A 38 28.44 -19.86 -20.42
N GLU A 39 27.92 -20.95 -19.87
CA GLU A 39 27.19 -21.97 -20.62
C GLU A 39 25.86 -21.43 -21.16
N ALA A 40 25.11 -20.67 -20.34
CA ALA A 40 23.91 -19.97 -20.78
C ALA A 40 24.21 -18.91 -21.86
N GLN A 41 25.32 -18.17 -21.75
CA GLN A 41 25.78 -17.24 -22.79
C GLN A 41 26.17 -17.98 -24.07
N ALA A 42 26.85 -19.13 -23.99
CA ALA A 42 27.19 -19.93 -25.16
C ALA A 42 25.94 -20.46 -25.88
N LEU A 43 24.95 -20.94 -25.12
CA LEU A 43 23.63 -21.33 -25.63
C LEU A 43 22.87 -20.14 -26.24
N ALA A 44 22.93 -18.96 -25.62
CA ALA A 44 22.32 -17.75 -26.16
C ALA A 44 22.99 -17.30 -27.48
N VAL A 45 24.33 -17.37 -27.57
CA VAL A 45 25.08 -17.09 -28.81
C VAL A 45 24.71 -18.11 -29.90
N GLN A 46 24.62 -19.38 -29.56
CA GLN A 46 24.21 -20.43 -30.50
C GLN A 46 22.78 -20.23 -31.00
N ARG A 47 21.86 -19.80 -30.11
CA ARG A 47 20.50 -19.44 -30.46
C ARG A 47 20.44 -18.20 -31.35
N LEU A 48 21.22 -17.16 -31.06
CA LEU A 48 21.36 -15.96 -31.89
C LEU A 48 21.95 -16.28 -33.27
N GLN A 49 22.86 -17.26 -33.37
CA GLN A 49 23.36 -17.75 -34.66
C GLN A 49 22.30 -18.48 -35.46
N LEU A 50 21.50 -19.35 -34.81
CA LEU A 50 20.35 -20.00 -35.45
C LEU A 50 19.29 -18.98 -35.91
N GLU A 51 19.00 -17.97 -35.09
CA GLU A 51 18.09 -16.88 -35.43
C GLU A 51 18.64 -16.02 -36.59
N ALA A 52 19.95 -15.74 -36.60
CA ALA A 52 20.61 -15.02 -37.70
C ALA A 52 20.59 -15.82 -39.02
N ASP A 53 20.81 -17.14 -38.96
CA ASP A 53 20.72 -18.03 -40.12
C ASP A 53 19.29 -18.11 -40.65
N GLU A 54 18.29 -18.15 -39.77
CA GLU A 54 16.87 -18.09 -40.16
C GLU A 54 16.51 -16.73 -40.77
N LEU A 55 17.05 -15.64 -40.22
CA LEU A 55 16.87 -14.29 -40.75
C LEU A 55 17.46 -14.14 -42.15
N ASN A 56 18.69 -14.66 -42.38
CA ASN A 56 19.32 -14.68 -43.70
C ASN A 56 18.50 -15.46 -44.72
N LYS A 57 17.96 -16.62 -44.32
CA LYS A 57 17.10 -17.44 -45.19
C LYS A 57 15.80 -16.74 -45.55
N ARG A 58 15.22 -15.96 -44.62
CA ARG A 58 14.06 -15.09 -44.89
C ARG A 58 14.44 -13.92 -45.80
N LEU A 59 15.62 -13.34 -45.61
CA LEU A 59 16.14 -12.27 -46.46
C LEU A 59 16.27 -12.74 -47.92
N ASP A 60 16.83 -13.94 -48.14
CA ASP A 60 16.96 -14.55 -49.46
C ASP A 60 15.59 -14.80 -50.13
N LEU A 61 14.62 -15.28 -49.35
CA LEU A 61 13.23 -15.45 -49.81
C LEU A 61 12.59 -14.10 -50.17
N THR A 62 12.85 -13.05 -49.40
CA THR A 62 12.36 -11.70 -49.68
C THR A 62 13.02 -11.10 -50.92
N TYR A 63 14.33 -11.31 -51.13
CA TYR A 63 15.01 -10.90 -52.36
C TYR A 63 14.45 -11.61 -53.60
N ALA A 64 14.20 -12.91 -53.52
CA ALA A 64 13.54 -13.65 -54.60
C ALA A 64 12.14 -13.09 -54.90
N ARG A 65 11.40 -12.70 -53.85
CA ARG A 65 10.04 -12.13 -53.97
C ARG A 65 10.02 -10.70 -54.52
N ILE A 66 11.05 -9.91 -54.24
CA ILE A 66 11.26 -8.59 -54.85
C ILE A 66 11.53 -8.75 -56.35
N GLU A 67 12.29 -9.77 -56.75
CA GLU A 67 12.54 -10.05 -58.16
C GLU A 67 11.26 -10.52 -58.88
N ASP A 68 10.42 -11.34 -58.21
CA ASP A 68 9.09 -11.75 -58.71
C ASP A 68 8.09 -10.57 -58.80
N LEU A 69 8.17 -9.61 -57.89
CA LEU A 69 7.34 -8.39 -57.92
C LEU A 69 7.80 -7.44 -59.03
N ARG A 70 9.10 -7.42 -59.37
CA ARG A 70 9.64 -6.66 -60.49
C ARG A 70 9.13 -7.19 -61.83
N THR A 71 9.08 -8.52 -61.99
CA THR A 71 8.46 -9.17 -63.16
C THR A 71 6.94 -9.00 -63.22
N ALA A 72 6.26 -8.91 -62.07
CA ALA A 72 4.83 -8.60 -62.02
C ALA A 72 4.50 -7.13 -62.37
N GLN A 73 5.40 -6.18 -62.05
CA GLN A 73 5.26 -4.76 -62.42
C GLN A 73 5.41 -4.51 -63.94
N GLU A 74 6.12 -5.39 -64.66
CA GLU A 74 6.25 -5.33 -66.12
C GLU A 74 5.00 -5.85 -66.87
N ALA A 75 4.03 -6.46 -66.17
CA ALA A 75 2.75 -6.94 -66.72
C ALA A 75 1.56 -5.96 -66.48
N ALA A 76 1.83 -4.76 -65.95
CA ALA A 76 0.83 -3.80 -65.50
C ALA A 76 -0.10 -3.13 -66.55
N PRO A 77 0.07 -3.18 -67.89
CA PRO A 77 -0.87 -2.48 -68.78
C PRO A 77 -2.19 -3.21 -69.09
N ALA A 78 -2.50 -4.38 -68.50
CA ALA A 78 -3.63 -5.22 -68.93
C ALA A 78 -4.84 -5.31 -67.97
N ILE A 79 -4.85 -4.60 -66.83
CA ILE A 79 -5.89 -4.79 -65.78
C ILE A 79 -6.84 -3.59 -65.64
N GLU A 80 -6.60 -2.46 -66.33
CA GLU A 80 -7.52 -1.30 -66.29
C GLU A 80 -8.78 -1.43 -67.17
N GLU A 81 -8.85 -2.42 -68.08
CA GLU A 81 -9.98 -2.57 -69.00
C GLU A 81 -11.11 -3.51 -68.51
N LEU A 82 -10.95 -4.18 -67.36
CA LEU A 82 -11.94 -5.18 -66.88
C LEU A 82 -12.93 -4.66 -65.82
N LEU A 83 -12.86 -3.38 -65.41
CA LEU A 83 -13.60 -2.83 -64.27
C LEU A 83 -14.70 -1.81 -64.61
N ALA A 84 -15.19 -1.77 -65.85
CA ALA A 84 -16.35 -0.96 -66.23
C ALA A 84 -17.64 -1.80 -66.31
N GLY A 85 -18.25 -2.10 -65.15
CA GLY A 85 -19.59 -2.67 -65.04
C GLY A 85 -20.48 -1.81 -64.13
N PRO A 86 -21.79 -1.64 -64.43
CA PRO A 86 -22.61 -0.61 -63.81
C PRO A 86 -23.06 -0.96 -62.39
N GLU A 87 -23.13 0.08 -61.54
CA GLU A 87 -23.62 0.06 -60.17
C GLU A 87 -25.06 -0.49 -60.07
N GLN A 88 -25.25 -1.47 -59.18
CA GLN A 88 -26.56 -1.89 -58.70
C GLN A 88 -26.76 -1.44 -57.25
N ALA A 89 -27.98 -0.98 -56.97
CA ALA A 89 -28.46 -0.43 -55.70
C ALA A 89 -28.39 -1.44 -54.53
N PRO A 90 -28.30 -0.97 -53.27
CA PRO A 90 -27.98 -1.83 -52.13
C PRO A 90 -29.17 -2.68 -51.69
N SER A 91 -29.06 -4.00 -51.86
CA SER A 91 -29.86 -4.98 -51.12
C SER A 91 -29.20 -5.29 -49.77
N ALA A 92 -30.03 -5.54 -48.75
CA ALA A 92 -29.67 -5.79 -47.34
C ALA A 92 -28.34 -6.54 -47.13
N GLU A 93 -27.43 -5.93 -46.35
CA GLU A 93 -26.08 -6.45 -46.09
C GLU A 93 -26.14 -7.79 -45.31
N PRO A 94 -25.48 -8.86 -45.80
CA PRO A 94 -25.22 -10.06 -44.99
C PRO A 94 -24.21 -9.74 -43.88
N PRO A 95 -24.10 -10.57 -42.82
CA PRO A 95 -23.22 -10.30 -41.68
C PRO A 95 -21.79 -10.03 -42.13
N ALA A 96 -21.17 -9.00 -41.55
CA ALA A 96 -19.83 -8.53 -41.92
C ALA A 96 -18.81 -9.69 -41.87
N MET A 97 -18.29 -10.06 -43.04
CA MET A 97 -17.23 -11.05 -43.20
C MET A 97 -15.97 -10.56 -42.46
N ARG A 98 -15.24 -11.44 -41.77
CA ARG A 98 -14.03 -11.06 -41.05
C ARG A 98 -12.97 -10.58 -42.06
N LEU A 99 -12.15 -9.60 -41.66
CA LEU A 99 -11.13 -9.00 -42.53
C LEU A 99 -10.22 -10.04 -43.19
N GLY A 100 -9.77 -11.04 -42.43
CA GLY A 100 -8.93 -12.12 -42.95
C GLY A 100 -9.61 -12.94 -44.05
N ASP A 101 -10.87 -13.34 -43.82
CA ASP A 101 -11.66 -14.12 -44.79
C ASP A 101 -11.94 -13.31 -46.06
N GLN A 102 -12.15 -11.99 -45.91
CA GLN A 102 -12.32 -11.08 -47.04
C GLN A 102 -11.03 -10.96 -47.85
N LEU A 103 -9.87 -10.81 -47.20
CA LEU A 103 -8.58 -10.69 -47.89
C LEU A 103 -8.17 -11.97 -48.62
N VAL A 104 -8.50 -13.14 -48.07
CA VAL A 104 -8.29 -14.44 -48.74
C VAL A 104 -9.24 -14.59 -49.92
N ARG A 105 -10.52 -14.27 -49.75
CA ARG A 105 -11.53 -14.33 -50.82
C ARG A 105 -11.20 -13.39 -51.99
N ASP A 106 -10.73 -12.18 -51.67
CA ASP A 106 -10.37 -11.17 -52.66
C ASP A 106 -8.97 -11.46 -53.29
N GLY A 107 -8.32 -12.58 -52.92
CA GLY A 107 -7.08 -13.07 -53.53
C GLY A 107 -5.82 -12.29 -53.16
N LEU A 108 -5.90 -11.40 -52.16
CA LEU A 108 -4.80 -10.52 -51.76
C LEU A 108 -3.79 -11.24 -50.87
N ILE A 109 -4.21 -12.26 -50.12
CA ILE A 109 -3.34 -13.11 -49.29
C ILE A 109 -3.78 -14.58 -49.38
N SER A 110 -2.85 -15.51 -49.13
CA SER A 110 -3.15 -16.95 -49.00
C SER A 110 -3.61 -17.33 -47.59
N ASP A 111 -4.30 -18.46 -47.45
CA ASP A 111 -4.65 -19.04 -46.13
C ASP A 111 -3.42 -19.25 -45.23
N ALA A 112 -2.28 -19.63 -45.81
CA ALA A 112 -1.03 -19.80 -45.08
C ALA A 112 -0.49 -18.47 -44.54
N GLN A 113 -0.59 -17.39 -45.32
CA GLN A 113 -0.20 -16.04 -44.90
C GLN A 113 -1.13 -15.49 -43.84
N LEU A 114 -2.45 -15.68 -44.00
CA LEU A 114 -3.43 -15.32 -42.99
C LEU A 114 -3.15 -16.05 -41.67
N LYS A 115 -2.88 -17.36 -41.73
CA LYS A 115 -2.52 -18.15 -40.55
C LYS A 115 -1.26 -17.62 -39.86
N ALA A 116 -0.19 -17.34 -40.62
CA ALA A 116 1.04 -16.78 -40.05
C ALA A 116 0.82 -15.42 -39.38
N ALA A 117 0.02 -14.54 -39.99
CA ALA A 117 -0.33 -13.25 -39.40
C ALA A 117 -1.20 -13.39 -38.16
N MET A 118 -2.16 -14.33 -38.14
CA MET A 118 -2.97 -14.64 -36.97
C MET A 118 -2.14 -15.25 -35.83
N ASP A 119 -1.18 -16.12 -36.14
CA ASP A 119 -0.27 -16.69 -35.16
C ASP A 119 0.58 -15.58 -34.53
N SER A 120 1.11 -14.64 -35.32
CA SER A 120 1.82 -13.46 -34.78
C SER A 120 0.90 -12.53 -33.98
N GLN A 121 -0.34 -12.29 -34.43
CA GLN A 121 -1.33 -11.51 -33.68
C GLN A 121 -1.65 -12.17 -32.34
N LYS A 122 -1.72 -13.51 -32.30
CA LYS A 122 -1.93 -14.27 -31.07
C LYS A 122 -0.73 -14.16 -30.13
N SER A 123 0.49 -14.18 -30.67
CA SER A 123 1.73 -14.08 -29.89
C SER A 123 2.01 -12.66 -29.41
N HIS A 124 1.67 -11.61 -30.15
CA HIS A 124 2.11 -10.24 -29.82
C HIS A 124 0.94 -9.27 -29.59
N GLY A 125 -0.20 -9.51 -30.22
CA GLY A 125 -1.31 -8.57 -30.32
C GLY A 125 -1.22 -7.72 -31.58
N GLY A 126 -1.93 -6.59 -31.58
CA GLY A 126 -1.94 -5.63 -32.69
C GLY A 126 -3.09 -5.86 -33.68
N ARG A 127 -3.18 -4.98 -34.68
CA ARG A 127 -4.19 -5.07 -35.74
C ARG A 127 -3.71 -6.00 -36.84
N LEU A 128 -4.57 -6.94 -37.23
CA LEU A 128 -4.23 -7.95 -38.25
C LEU A 128 -3.75 -7.32 -39.57
N GLY A 129 -4.39 -6.23 -40.00
CA GLY A 129 -3.98 -5.51 -41.21
C GLY A 129 -2.55 -4.97 -41.15
N ASP A 130 -2.16 -4.39 -40.02
CA ASP A 130 -0.82 -3.82 -39.85
C ASP A 130 0.26 -4.91 -39.74
N ILE A 131 -0.08 -6.05 -39.15
CA ILE A 131 0.79 -7.23 -39.10
C ILE A 131 1.01 -7.81 -40.51
N LEU A 132 -0.05 -7.87 -41.33
CA LEU A 132 0.05 -8.30 -42.72
C LEU A 132 0.98 -7.38 -43.54
N ILE A 133 0.96 -6.08 -43.25
CA ILE A 133 1.87 -5.09 -43.85
C ILE A 133 3.32 -5.31 -43.37
N ASP A 134 3.54 -5.48 -42.06
CA ASP A 134 4.88 -5.72 -41.51
C ASP A 134 5.53 -7.00 -42.02
N MET A 135 4.73 -8.05 -42.22
CA MET A 135 5.18 -9.32 -42.79
C MET A 135 5.43 -9.23 -44.30
N GLY A 136 5.12 -8.10 -44.94
CA GLY A 136 5.25 -7.89 -46.37
C GLY A 136 4.27 -8.73 -47.20
N PHE A 137 3.15 -9.18 -46.61
CA PHE A 137 2.15 -9.97 -47.34
C PHE A 137 1.21 -9.10 -48.15
N ILE A 138 1.00 -7.85 -47.74
CA ILE A 138 0.19 -6.85 -48.43
C ILE A 138 0.83 -5.46 -48.29
N THR A 139 0.63 -4.58 -49.27
CA THR A 139 1.12 -3.20 -49.21
C THR A 139 0.07 -2.26 -48.60
N ASP A 140 0.51 -1.13 -48.02
CA ASP A 140 -0.39 -0.09 -47.49
C ASP A 140 -1.36 0.45 -48.58
N LEU A 141 -0.91 0.50 -49.84
CA LEU A 141 -1.76 0.91 -50.98
C LEU A 141 -2.87 -0.09 -51.28
N GLN A 142 -2.61 -1.39 -51.16
CA GLN A 142 -3.63 -2.45 -51.35
C GLN A 142 -4.61 -2.52 -50.17
N MET A 143 -4.19 -2.05 -48.99
CA MET A 143 -4.97 -2.16 -47.76
C MET A 143 -5.91 -0.94 -47.53
N LYS A 144 -5.51 0.25 -47.98
CA LYS A 144 -6.30 1.51 -47.89
C LYS A 144 -7.73 1.47 -48.43
N PRO A 145 -8.04 0.83 -49.58
CA PRO A 145 -9.41 0.77 -50.11
C PRO A 145 -10.36 -0.03 -49.22
N ILE A 146 -9.83 -1.04 -48.51
CA ILE A 146 -10.60 -1.97 -47.67
C ILE A 146 -10.94 -1.32 -46.33
N PHE A 147 -10.04 -0.48 -45.80
CA PHE A 147 -10.26 0.31 -44.58
C PHE A 147 -11.18 1.54 -44.76
N ARG A 148 -11.56 1.91 -45.99
CA ARG A 148 -12.49 3.05 -46.22
C ARG A 148 -13.88 2.82 -45.64
N LYS A 149 -14.25 1.59 -45.26
CA LYS A 149 -15.43 1.29 -44.46
C LYS A 149 -15.05 1.08 -42.99
N GLN A 150 -15.54 2.01 -42.16
CA GLN A 150 -15.59 2.01 -40.69
C GLN A 150 -14.44 2.69 -39.95
N PRO A 151 -14.79 3.82 -39.34
CA PRO A 151 -14.84 3.87 -37.88
C PRO A 151 -16.30 3.73 -37.45
N ARG A 152 -16.61 2.74 -36.60
CA ARG A 152 -17.85 2.78 -35.81
C ARG A 152 -17.68 3.85 -34.72
N LYS A 153 -17.79 5.12 -35.12
CA LYS A 153 -17.96 6.24 -34.19
C LYS A 153 -19.37 6.14 -33.60
N GLY A 154 -19.49 5.41 -32.50
CA GLY A 154 -20.72 5.24 -31.73
C GLY A 154 -20.43 5.33 -30.24
N LYS A 155 -21.47 5.57 -29.43
CA LYS A 155 -21.34 5.46 -27.97
C LYS A 155 -21.06 4.01 -27.61
N LEU A 156 -20.24 3.78 -26.58
CA LEU A 156 -19.84 2.43 -26.17
C LEU A 156 -21.05 1.52 -25.89
N GLY A 157 -22.10 2.06 -25.24
CA GLY A 157 -23.34 1.31 -24.96
C GLY A 157 -24.03 0.80 -26.23
N ASP A 158 -24.16 1.65 -27.25
CA ASP A 158 -24.78 1.28 -28.53
C ASP A 158 -23.96 0.19 -29.23
N LEU A 159 -22.63 0.32 -29.23
CA LEU A 159 -21.72 -0.67 -29.81
C LEU A 159 -21.83 -2.04 -29.11
N LEU A 160 -21.94 -2.05 -27.78
CA LEU A 160 -22.09 -3.28 -27.01
C LEU A 160 -23.45 -3.93 -27.23
N MET A 161 -24.53 -3.15 -27.35
CA MET A 161 -25.87 -3.67 -27.66
C MET A 161 -25.98 -4.20 -29.09
N GLU A 162 -25.49 -3.47 -30.09
CA GLU A 162 -25.49 -3.89 -31.49
C GLU A 162 -24.70 -5.18 -31.70
N ALA A 163 -23.62 -5.37 -30.93
CA ALA A 163 -22.82 -6.59 -30.93
C ALA A 163 -23.47 -7.74 -30.14
N GLY A 164 -24.62 -7.52 -29.50
CA GLY A 164 -25.31 -8.51 -28.67
C GLY A 164 -24.56 -8.89 -27.40
N LEU A 165 -23.64 -8.04 -26.93
CA LEU A 165 -22.80 -8.30 -25.76
C LEU A 165 -23.47 -7.91 -24.45
N ILE A 166 -24.41 -6.96 -24.50
CA ILE A 166 -25.28 -6.55 -23.40
C ILE A 166 -26.71 -6.35 -23.91
N THR A 167 -27.71 -6.48 -23.03
CA THR A 167 -29.11 -6.18 -23.35
C THR A 167 -29.44 -4.70 -23.14
N SER A 168 -30.56 -4.21 -23.70
CA SER A 168 -31.07 -2.86 -23.43
C SER A 168 -31.32 -2.64 -21.94
N GLU A 169 -31.89 -3.63 -21.24
CA GLU A 169 -32.15 -3.55 -19.80
C GLU A 169 -30.84 -3.43 -18.99
N GLN A 170 -29.81 -4.17 -19.38
CA GLN A 170 -28.49 -4.08 -18.76
C GLN A 170 -27.84 -2.71 -19.00
N LEU A 171 -27.97 -2.16 -20.21
CA LEU A 171 -27.48 -0.82 -20.53
C LEU A 171 -28.25 0.25 -19.74
N ASP A 172 -29.58 0.18 -19.68
CA ASP A 172 -30.42 1.12 -18.94
C ASP A 172 -30.08 1.11 -17.44
N LYS A 173 -29.85 -0.08 -16.87
CA LYS A 173 -29.36 -0.23 -15.49
C LYS A 173 -28.01 0.46 -15.30
N ALA A 174 -27.05 0.23 -16.19
CA ALA A 174 -25.73 0.85 -16.11
C ALA A 174 -25.79 2.38 -16.27
N LEU A 175 -26.63 2.89 -17.18
CA LEU A 175 -26.87 4.32 -17.36
C LEU A 175 -27.56 4.96 -16.16
N ALA A 176 -28.48 4.26 -15.50
CA ALA A 176 -29.08 4.73 -14.25
C ALA A 176 -28.03 4.90 -13.15
N PHE A 177 -27.11 3.93 -12.99
CA PHE A 177 -25.97 4.05 -12.09
C PHE A 177 -25.02 5.18 -12.49
N GLN A 178 -24.76 5.37 -13.79
CA GLN A 178 -23.92 6.46 -14.29
C GLN A 178 -24.55 7.83 -14.02
N ASN A 179 -25.87 7.97 -14.17
CA ASN A 179 -26.57 9.21 -13.87
C ASN A 179 -26.56 9.53 -12.36
N LYS A 180 -26.63 8.49 -11.52
CA LYS A 180 -26.57 8.63 -10.06
C LYS A 180 -25.17 8.98 -9.55
N SER A 181 -24.15 8.26 -10.01
CA SER A 181 -22.80 8.27 -9.42
C SER A 181 -21.70 8.84 -10.32
N GLY A 182 -22.00 9.15 -11.59
CA GLY A 182 -21.00 9.57 -12.58
C GLY A 182 -20.07 8.43 -13.00
N GLY A 183 -18.90 8.77 -13.53
CA GLY A 183 -17.88 7.79 -13.93
C GLY A 183 -18.05 7.23 -15.35
N LEU A 184 -17.14 6.34 -15.72
CA LEU A 184 -17.08 5.73 -17.05
C LEU A 184 -18.06 4.55 -17.15
N LEU A 185 -18.86 4.50 -18.23
CA LEU A 185 -19.83 3.44 -18.47
C LEU A 185 -19.18 2.05 -18.45
N GLY A 186 -17.97 1.92 -18.99
CA GLY A 186 -17.21 0.67 -18.98
C GLY A 186 -16.91 0.17 -17.56
N ASP A 187 -16.43 1.04 -16.68
CA ASP A 187 -16.14 0.67 -15.28
C ASP A 187 -17.42 0.28 -14.53
N ILE A 188 -18.54 0.95 -14.81
CA ILE A 188 -19.84 0.63 -14.22
C ILE A 188 -20.30 -0.76 -14.67
N LEU A 189 -20.27 -1.04 -15.98
CA LEU A 189 -20.65 -2.35 -16.53
C LEU A 189 -19.81 -3.49 -15.91
N LEU A 190 -18.51 -3.27 -15.72
CA LEU A 190 -17.64 -4.24 -15.04
C LEU A 190 -17.95 -4.38 -13.55
N SER A 191 -18.21 -3.27 -12.85
CA SER A 191 -18.52 -3.28 -11.42
C SER A 191 -19.84 -4.00 -11.11
N LEU A 192 -20.81 -3.90 -12.02
CA LEU A 192 -22.09 -4.61 -11.96
C LEU A 192 -22.01 -6.05 -12.50
N GLN A 193 -20.82 -6.49 -12.94
CA GLN A 193 -20.59 -7.81 -13.54
C GLN A 193 -21.50 -8.10 -14.75
N LEU A 194 -21.86 -7.08 -15.52
CA LEU A 194 -22.72 -7.19 -16.70
C LEU A 194 -21.96 -7.56 -17.97
N ILE A 195 -20.63 -7.40 -17.97
CA ILE A 195 -19.75 -7.71 -19.09
C ILE A 195 -18.40 -8.21 -18.56
N GLU A 196 -17.80 -9.16 -19.27
CA GLU A 196 -16.45 -9.63 -18.97
C GLU A 196 -15.38 -8.60 -19.40
N PRO A 197 -14.27 -8.46 -18.64
CA PRO A 197 -13.20 -7.50 -18.95
C PRO A 197 -12.67 -7.65 -20.38
N GLU A 198 -12.44 -8.89 -20.81
CA GLU A 198 -11.88 -9.16 -22.12
C GLU A 198 -12.77 -8.64 -23.26
N THR A 199 -14.08 -8.87 -23.12
CA THR A 199 -15.11 -8.44 -24.06
C THR A 199 -15.22 -6.92 -24.12
N LEU A 200 -15.28 -6.25 -22.96
CA LEU A 200 -15.37 -4.79 -22.90
C LEU A 200 -14.15 -4.12 -23.54
N TYR A 201 -12.95 -4.53 -23.16
CA TYR A 201 -11.73 -3.92 -23.66
C TYR A 201 -11.53 -4.22 -25.16
N ARG A 202 -12.05 -5.33 -25.71
CA ARG A 202 -12.11 -5.54 -27.18
C ARG A 202 -13.04 -4.54 -27.87
N ALA A 203 -14.20 -4.25 -27.27
CA ALA A 203 -15.12 -3.25 -27.78
C ALA A 203 -14.49 -1.84 -27.73
N ILE A 204 -13.82 -1.48 -26.62
CA ILE A 204 -13.10 -0.20 -26.49
C ILE A 204 -11.97 -0.09 -27.51
N ALA A 205 -11.18 -1.16 -27.70
CA ALA A 205 -10.12 -1.19 -28.70
C ALA A 205 -10.66 -0.96 -30.12
N THR A 206 -11.77 -1.62 -30.46
CA THR A 206 -12.48 -1.43 -31.74
C THR A 206 -13.01 -0.01 -31.90
N GLN A 207 -13.63 0.55 -30.86
CA GLN A 207 -14.16 1.92 -30.86
C GLN A 207 -13.06 2.96 -31.14
N ASN A 208 -11.85 2.74 -30.61
CA ASN A 208 -10.72 3.65 -30.74
C ASN A 208 -9.75 3.29 -31.88
N ASN A 209 -10.08 2.26 -32.67
CA ASN A 209 -9.24 1.75 -33.77
C ASN A 209 -7.80 1.37 -33.33
N ILE A 210 -7.68 0.82 -32.11
CA ILE A 210 -6.42 0.29 -31.55
C ILE A 210 -6.47 -1.23 -31.46
N GLY A 211 -5.30 -1.87 -31.40
CA GLY A 211 -5.23 -3.33 -31.29
C GLY A 211 -5.53 -3.83 -29.87
N ARG A 212 -5.59 -5.15 -29.70
CA ARG A 212 -5.58 -5.81 -28.39
C ARG A 212 -4.27 -6.56 -28.18
N ILE A 213 -3.94 -6.79 -26.91
CA ILE A 213 -2.85 -7.67 -26.50
C ILE A 213 -3.08 -9.10 -27.01
N GLY A 214 -1.98 -9.76 -27.40
CA GLY A 214 -1.98 -11.17 -27.78
C GLY A 214 -2.03 -12.09 -26.56
N ASN A 215 -2.76 -13.19 -26.66
CA ASN A 215 -2.98 -14.12 -25.55
C ASN A 215 -1.68 -14.84 -25.09
N GLU A 216 -0.67 -14.95 -25.96
CA GLU A 216 0.60 -15.65 -25.70
C GLU A 216 1.79 -14.69 -25.60
N LEU A 217 1.53 -13.41 -25.31
CA LEU A 217 2.57 -12.39 -25.27
C LEU A 217 3.62 -12.65 -24.18
N SER A 218 4.87 -12.67 -24.62
CA SER A 218 6.06 -12.53 -23.78
C SER A 218 6.81 -11.28 -24.22
N ILE A 219 7.19 -10.44 -23.26
CA ILE A 219 7.93 -9.21 -23.56
C ILE A 219 9.38 -9.59 -23.90
N ASN A 220 9.79 -9.34 -25.14
CA ASN A 220 11.12 -9.67 -25.63
C ASN A 220 11.77 -8.49 -26.37
N THR A 221 11.59 -7.28 -25.85
CA THR A 221 12.22 -6.05 -26.38
C THR A 221 13.31 -5.56 -25.42
N PRO A 222 14.53 -5.26 -25.91
CA PRO A 222 15.56 -4.60 -25.09
C PRO A 222 15.27 -3.10 -24.90
N VAL A 223 14.39 -2.52 -25.72
CA VAL A 223 14.03 -1.10 -25.66
C VAL A 223 12.86 -0.91 -24.70
N ARG A 224 13.03 -0.01 -23.74
CA ARG A 224 12.01 0.42 -22.79
C ARG A 224 12.04 1.93 -22.62
N LEU A 225 10.91 2.50 -22.22
CA LEU A 225 10.81 3.92 -21.88
C LEU A 225 11.42 4.17 -20.49
N PRO A 226 11.76 5.43 -20.17
CA PRO A 226 12.01 5.81 -18.78
C PRO A 226 10.78 5.46 -17.91
N GLU A 227 11.00 4.80 -16.77
CA GLU A 227 9.91 4.30 -15.90
C GLU A 227 8.92 5.39 -15.51
N THR A 228 9.41 6.60 -15.22
CA THR A 228 8.58 7.74 -14.82
C THR A 228 7.59 8.15 -15.92
N LEU A 229 8.04 8.18 -17.17
CA LEU A 229 7.21 8.51 -18.33
C LEU A 229 6.27 7.37 -18.69
N ALA A 230 6.79 6.13 -18.65
CA ALA A 230 5.98 4.94 -18.84
C ALA A 230 4.79 4.95 -17.87
N ARG A 231 5.05 5.24 -16.58
CA ARG A 231 4.04 5.26 -15.52
C ARG A 231 3.08 6.44 -15.67
N SER A 232 3.54 7.63 -16.05
CA SER A 232 2.67 8.80 -16.22
C SER A 232 1.69 8.65 -17.39
N TYR A 233 2.11 7.98 -18.47
CA TYR A 233 1.28 7.73 -19.66
C TYR A 233 0.67 6.33 -19.68
N GLU A 234 0.89 5.54 -18.62
CA GLU A 234 0.45 4.15 -18.51
C GLU A 234 0.76 3.30 -19.75
N VAL A 235 2.00 3.43 -20.26
CA VAL A 235 2.46 2.85 -21.52
C VAL A 235 3.69 1.97 -21.31
N ILE A 236 3.70 0.78 -21.92
CA ILE A 236 4.82 -0.17 -21.85
C ILE A 236 5.14 -0.66 -23.26
N VAL A 237 6.42 -0.63 -23.62
CA VAL A 237 6.88 -1.25 -24.88
C VAL A 237 6.88 -2.76 -24.70
N ILE A 238 6.09 -3.45 -25.52
CA ILE A 238 5.92 -4.92 -25.41
C ILE A 238 6.61 -5.67 -26.54
N HIS A 239 6.73 -5.06 -27.73
CA HIS A 239 7.35 -5.68 -28.88
C HIS A 239 7.92 -4.63 -29.84
N GLN A 240 8.91 -5.05 -30.64
CA GLN A 240 9.53 -4.24 -31.67
C GLN A 240 9.45 -4.97 -33.01
N TYR A 241 8.75 -4.39 -33.98
CA TYR A 241 8.82 -4.77 -35.38
C TYR A 241 9.93 -3.98 -36.09
N MET A 242 10.25 -4.32 -37.34
CA MET A 242 11.31 -3.64 -38.09
C MET A 242 11.05 -2.13 -38.26
N ASN A 243 9.79 -1.74 -38.44
CA ASN A 243 9.41 -0.36 -38.79
C ASN A 243 8.58 0.36 -37.70
N ARG A 244 8.26 -0.31 -36.58
CA ARG A 244 7.43 0.28 -35.52
C ARG A 244 7.58 -0.45 -34.19
N PHE A 245 7.19 0.22 -33.09
CA PHE A 245 7.03 -0.40 -31.78
C PHE A 245 5.57 -0.70 -31.50
N LEU A 246 5.33 -1.82 -30.81
CA LEU A 246 4.04 -2.14 -30.23
C LEU A 246 4.06 -1.73 -28.76
N VAL A 247 3.13 -0.88 -28.36
CA VAL A 247 3.03 -0.37 -26.98
C VAL A 247 1.70 -0.76 -26.34
N ALA A 248 1.78 -1.41 -25.18
CA ALA A 248 0.63 -1.70 -24.32
C ALA A 248 0.21 -0.43 -23.58
N VAL A 249 -1.07 -0.11 -23.62
CA VAL A 249 -1.65 1.06 -22.96
C VAL A 249 -2.89 0.65 -22.14
N SER A 250 -3.09 1.27 -20.98
CA SER A 250 -4.29 1.09 -20.15
C SER A 250 -5.54 1.74 -20.78
N GLY A 251 -5.33 2.82 -21.51
CA GLY A 251 -6.32 3.59 -22.25
C GLY A 251 -5.68 4.24 -23.48
N PRO A 252 -6.47 4.66 -24.48
CA PRO A 252 -5.93 5.30 -25.68
C PRO A 252 -5.13 6.56 -25.31
N LEU A 253 -3.90 6.67 -25.83
CA LEU A 253 -3.06 7.85 -25.64
C LEU A 253 -3.63 9.04 -26.42
N THR A 254 -3.46 10.23 -25.86
CA THR A 254 -3.68 11.48 -26.60
C THR A 254 -2.66 11.63 -27.73
N GLU A 255 -2.96 12.47 -28.73
CA GLU A 255 -2.04 12.74 -29.85
C GLU A 255 -0.67 13.23 -29.34
N GLU A 256 -0.65 14.14 -28.38
CA GLU A 256 0.57 14.68 -27.76
C GLU A 256 1.41 13.58 -27.09
N GLN A 257 0.77 12.73 -26.27
CA GLN A 257 1.44 11.60 -25.62
C GLN A 257 1.99 10.61 -26.64
N SER A 258 1.22 10.31 -27.69
CA SER A 258 1.66 9.38 -28.75
C SER A 258 2.86 9.94 -29.52
N GLU A 259 2.87 11.24 -29.83
CA GLU A 259 4.00 11.90 -30.50
C GLU A 259 5.25 11.91 -29.63
N GLU A 260 5.12 12.15 -28.32
CA GLU A 260 6.25 12.13 -27.39
C GLU A 260 6.84 10.73 -27.26
N VAL A 261 6.00 9.70 -27.08
CA VAL A 261 6.45 8.30 -27.03
C VAL A 261 7.14 7.90 -28.33
N GLN A 262 6.58 8.27 -29.49
CA GLN A 262 7.20 8.04 -30.79
C GLN A 262 8.54 8.76 -30.94
N ARG A 263 8.65 10.01 -30.47
CA ARG A 263 9.90 10.79 -30.50
C ARG A 263 11.01 10.12 -29.69
N LEU A 264 10.67 9.57 -28.51
CA LEU A 264 11.63 8.88 -27.65
C LEU A 264 12.09 7.54 -28.22
N LEU A 265 11.17 6.81 -28.86
CA LEU A 265 11.47 5.50 -29.44
C LEU A 265 12.11 5.58 -30.84
N GLY A 266 11.93 6.69 -31.56
CA GLY A 266 12.53 6.94 -32.88
C GLY A 266 11.85 6.20 -34.04
N LEU A 267 10.82 5.41 -33.78
CA LEU A 267 9.99 4.72 -34.78
C LEU A 267 8.50 4.94 -34.46
N PRO A 268 7.62 4.86 -35.46
CA PRO A 268 6.16 4.85 -35.26
C PRO A 268 5.72 3.87 -34.17
N VAL A 269 4.63 4.21 -33.48
CA VAL A 269 4.08 3.39 -32.40
C VAL A 269 2.67 2.91 -32.74
N GLU A 270 2.44 1.61 -32.57
CA GLU A 270 1.11 1.01 -32.62
C GLU A 270 0.64 0.74 -31.18
N GLN A 271 -0.54 1.27 -30.84
CA GLN A 271 -1.13 1.08 -29.52
C GLN A 271 -1.94 -0.22 -29.47
N VAL A 272 -1.76 -0.98 -28.40
CA VAL A 272 -2.62 -2.11 -28.05
C VAL A 272 -3.18 -1.91 -26.65
N LEU A 273 -4.50 -2.05 -26.54
CA LEU A 273 -5.18 -1.88 -25.26
C LEU A 273 -4.96 -3.12 -24.39
N ALA A 274 -4.53 -2.90 -23.15
CA ALA A 274 -4.32 -3.94 -22.15
C ALA A 274 -5.32 -3.77 -20.99
N THR A 275 -5.82 -4.88 -20.48
CA THR A 275 -6.57 -4.91 -19.22
C THR A 275 -5.68 -4.55 -18.03
N LYS A 276 -6.28 -4.16 -16.90
CA LYS A 276 -5.55 -3.87 -15.66
C LYS A 276 -4.61 -5.02 -15.24
N ASN A 277 -5.08 -6.25 -15.31
CA ASN A 277 -4.29 -7.44 -14.94
C ASN A 277 -3.12 -7.69 -15.90
N GLU A 278 -3.32 -7.45 -17.20
CA GLU A 278 -2.25 -7.55 -18.20
C GLU A 278 -1.18 -6.48 -17.99
N MET A 279 -1.60 -5.23 -17.76
CA MET A 279 -0.68 -4.13 -17.41
C MET A 279 0.12 -4.46 -16.14
N GLU A 280 -0.51 -5.05 -15.13
CA GLU A 280 0.13 -5.47 -13.87
C GLU A 280 1.27 -6.44 -14.06
N ARG A 281 1.03 -7.44 -14.93
CA ARG A 281 2.07 -8.39 -15.33
C ARG A 281 3.21 -7.66 -16.05
N PHE A 282 2.91 -6.79 -16.99
CA PHE A 282 3.93 -6.07 -17.77
C PHE A 282 4.75 -5.10 -16.92
N TRP A 283 4.12 -4.40 -15.98
CA TRP A 283 4.82 -3.55 -15.00
C TRP A 283 5.84 -4.37 -14.22
N LYS A 284 5.42 -5.52 -13.69
CA LYS A 284 6.30 -6.42 -12.94
C LYS A 284 7.46 -6.93 -13.80
N GLU A 285 7.20 -7.34 -15.04
CA GLU A 285 8.22 -7.89 -15.95
C GLU A 285 9.24 -6.84 -16.40
N VAL A 286 8.82 -5.61 -16.72
CA VAL A 286 9.69 -4.59 -17.34
C VAL A 286 10.36 -3.66 -16.33
N TYR A 287 9.65 -3.30 -15.26
CA TYR A 287 10.06 -2.28 -14.29
C TYR A 287 10.05 -2.79 -12.84
N GLY A 288 9.98 -4.11 -12.63
CA GLY A 288 9.90 -4.72 -11.30
C GLY A 288 11.04 -4.30 -10.36
N SER A 289 12.27 -4.17 -10.88
CA SER A 289 13.43 -3.72 -10.10
C SER A 289 13.31 -2.28 -9.62
N GLU A 290 12.90 -1.36 -10.49
CA GLU A 290 12.73 0.05 -10.22
C GLU A 290 11.60 0.27 -9.22
N MET A 291 10.48 -0.41 -9.42
CA MET A 291 9.34 -0.35 -8.49
C MET A 291 9.67 -0.93 -7.12
N LEU A 292 10.45 -2.03 -7.05
CA LEU A 292 10.91 -2.60 -5.78
C LEU A 292 11.89 -1.66 -5.06
N HIS A 293 12.78 -1.01 -5.81
CA HIS A 293 13.69 -0.02 -5.24
C HIS A 293 12.92 1.20 -4.72
N GLU A 294 11.97 1.72 -5.50
CA GLU A 294 11.13 2.85 -5.08
C GLU A 294 10.32 2.51 -3.82
N SER A 295 9.74 1.31 -3.74
CA SER A 295 8.92 0.91 -2.59
C SER A 295 9.71 0.66 -1.30
N THR A 296 11.02 0.40 -1.41
CA THR A 296 11.91 0.08 -0.27
C THR A 296 12.81 1.23 0.15
N SER A 297 13.29 2.04 -0.80
CA SER A 297 14.46 2.91 -0.61
C SER A 297 14.21 4.39 -0.88
N LYS A 298 13.13 4.75 -1.60
CA LYS A 298 12.86 6.14 -2.01
C LYS A 298 12.99 7.17 -0.87
N LEU A 299 12.34 6.90 0.27
CA LEU A 299 12.40 7.82 1.42
C LEU A 299 13.83 7.95 1.98
N ALA A 300 14.59 6.85 2.01
CA ALA A 300 15.97 6.85 2.48
C ALA A 300 16.90 7.61 1.51
N ASP A 301 16.66 7.50 0.20
CA ASP A 301 17.45 8.15 -0.84
C ASP A 301 17.18 9.66 -0.92
N GLU A 302 15.90 10.05 -0.91
CA GLU A 302 15.48 11.45 -1.03
C GLU A 302 15.53 12.20 0.31
N GLN A 303 15.20 11.54 1.41
CA GLN A 303 15.07 12.13 2.74
C GLN A 303 15.75 11.27 3.83
N PRO A 304 17.08 11.04 3.77
CA PRO A 304 17.78 10.11 4.68
C PRO A 304 17.61 10.45 6.17
N HIS A 305 17.47 11.73 6.49
CA HIS A 305 17.26 12.21 7.85
C HIS A 305 15.88 11.86 8.43
N ASN A 306 14.91 11.49 7.58
CA ASN A 306 13.56 11.09 7.93
C ASN A 306 13.32 9.57 7.88
N SER A 307 14.29 8.76 7.43
CA SER A 307 14.17 7.29 7.44
C SER A 307 14.88 6.65 8.64
N ALA A 308 14.27 5.61 9.20
CA ALA A 308 14.76 4.77 10.29
C ALA A 308 15.88 3.80 9.87
N ILE A 309 16.23 3.72 8.58
CA ILE A 309 17.31 2.86 8.05
C ILE A 309 18.63 2.98 8.84
N THR A 310 18.89 4.15 9.43
CA THR A 310 19.94 4.35 10.44
C THR A 310 19.32 4.48 11.82
N THR A 311 19.40 3.44 12.66
CA THR A 311 18.79 3.48 14.01
C THR A 311 19.42 4.55 14.91
N PHE A 312 20.75 4.55 15.01
CA PHE A 312 21.50 5.50 15.84
C PHE A 312 22.51 6.25 14.99
N THR A 313 22.49 7.59 15.05
CA THR A 313 23.57 8.38 14.45
C THR A 313 24.79 8.42 15.38
N ARG A 314 25.98 8.65 14.81
CA ARG A 314 27.22 8.79 15.60
C ARG A 314 27.13 9.92 16.63
N PHE A 315 26.45 11.01 16.28
CA PHE A 315 26.23 12.15 17.18
C PHE A 315 25.33 11.77 18.36
N GLN A 316 24.24 11.05 18.12
CA GLN A 316 23.37 10.55 19.19
C GLN A 316 24.10 9.59 20.12
N ILE A 317 24.89 8.65 19.57
CA ILE A 317 25.72 7.73 20.37
C ILE A 317 26.69 8.53 21.23
N GLY A 318 27.41 9.50 20.66
CA GLY A 318 28.29 10.39 21.40
C GLY A 318 27.57 11.17 22.50
N GLY A 319 26.36 11.67 22.22
CA GLY A 319 25.51 12.36 23.19
C GLY A 319 25.08 11.47 24.34
N PHE A 320 24.63 10.24 24.08
CA PHE A 320 24.28 9.27 25.13
C PHE A 320 25.49 8.86 25.97
N ILE A 321 26.65 8.66 25.34
CA ILE A 321 27.90 8.38 26.05
C ILE A 321 28.27 9.56 26.95
N LEU A 322 28.18 10.79 26.46
CA LEU A 322 28.46 11.98 27.26
C LEU A 322 27.52 12.11 28.46
N ILE A 323 26.21 11.91 28.26
CA ILE A 323 25.23 11.91 29.36
C ILE A 323 25.58 10.83 30.38
N GLY A 324 25.89 9.61 29.93
CA GLY A 324 26.31 8.52 30.79
C GLY A 324 27.60 8.84 31.58
N LEU A 325 28.60 9.43 30.93
CA LEU A 325 29.84 9.86 31.58
C LEU A 325 29.60 10.94 32.64
N VAL A 326 28.75 11.94 32.35
CA VAL A 326 28.38 12.99 33.31
C VAL A 326 27.70 12.37 34.53
N ILE A 327 26.80 11.42 34.33
CA ILE A 327 26.14 10.69 35.44
C ILE A 327 27.16 9.90 36.26
N VAL A 328 28.06 9.15 35.61
CA VAL A 328 29.09 8.36 36.30
C VAL A 328 30.04 9.25 37.09
N ILE A 329 30.51 10.36 36.51
CA ILE A 329 31.35 11.34 37.20
C ILE A 329 30.60 11.94 38.39
N GLY A 330 29.33 12.31 38.22
CA GLY A 330 28.48 12.79 39.30
C GLY A 330 28.36 11.78 40.44
N LEU A 331 28.13 10.50 40.12
CA LEU A 331 28.03 9.43 41.11
C LEU A 331 29.34 9.22 41.88
N ILE A 332 30.50 9.42 41.24
CA ILE A 332 31.82 9.33 41.88
C ILE A 332 32.07 10.56 42.79
N LEU A 333 31.72 11.76 42.33
CA LEU A 333 31.98 13.00 43.06
C LEU A 333 31.01 13.21 44.23
N ASN A 334 29.72 12.97 44.01
CA ASN A 334 28.68 13.08 45.02
C ASN A 334 27.51 12.14 44.66
N PHE A 335 27.62 10.91 45.13
CA PHE A 335 26.65 9.84 44.90
C PHE A 335 25.21 10.27 45.22
N TRP A 336 24.99 10.80 46.43
CA TRP A 336 23.66 11.11 46.95
C TRP A 336 23.00 12.28 46.22
N MET A 337 23.73 13.39 46.01
CA MET A 337 23.16 14.54 45.30
C MET A 337 22.88 14.23 43.82
N THR A 338 23.72 13.41 43.19
CA THR A 338 23.49 12.98 41.80
C THR A 338 22.22 12.14 41.69
N LEU A 339 22.03 11.19 42.61
CA LEU A 339 20.81 10.38 42.68
C LEU A 339 19.55 11.23 42.91
N LEU A 340 19.59 12.19 43.84
CA LEU A 340 18.47 13.12 44.07
C LEU A 340 18.17 14.00 42.86
N THR A 341 19.20 14.45 42.15
CA THR A 341 19.04 15.25 40.94
C THR A 341 18.38 14.43 39.83
N LEU A 342 18.81 13.18 39.64
CA LEU A 342 18.20 12.27 38.68
C LEU A 342 16.74 11.97 39.04
N ASN A 343 16.45 11.73 40.33
CA ASN A 343 15.07 11.57 40.80
C ASN A 343 14.23 12.79 40.45
N LEU A 344 14.69 13.99 40.83
CA LEU A 344 13.97 15.23 40.54
C LEU A 344 13.70 15.42 39.04
N ILE A 345 14.66 15.12 38.17
CA ILE A 345 14.47 15.18 36.70
C ILE A 345 13.37 14.21 36.26
N VAL A 346 13.38 12.98 36.78
CA VAL A 346 12.35 11.98 36.46
C VAL A 346 10.98 12.41 36.98
N GLN A 347 10.87 12.92 38.21
CA GLN A 347 9.60 13.43 38.73
C GLN A 347 9.10 14.63 37.92
N LEU A 348 9.94 15.62 37.62
CA LEU A 348 9.53 16.74 36.77
C LEU A 348 9.07 16.28 35.37
N PHE A 349 9.69 15.23 34.84
CA PHE A 349 9.24 14.58 33.61
C PHE A 349 7.85 13.96 33.78
N TYR A 350 7.64 13.08 34.78
CA TYR A 350 6.32 12.47 35.06
C TYR A 350 5.22 13.52 35.24
N PHE A 351 5.49 14.55 36.02
CA PHE A 351 4.56 15.63 36.31
C PHE A 351 4.14 16.36 35.04
N THR A 352 5.13 16.78 34.24
CA THR A 352 4.89 17.49 32.98
C THR A 352 4.08 16.63 32.01
N MET A 353 4.44 15.35 31.87
CA MET A 353 3.74 14.42 30.98
C MET A 353 2.31 14.13 31.44
N SER A 354 2.09 14.01 32.75
CA SER A 354 0.77 13.74 33.33
C SER A 354 -0.17 14.93 33.15
N ILE A 355 0.30 16.15 33.43
CA ILE A 355 -0.48 17.38 33.20
C ILE A 355 -0.82 17.54 31.73
N PHE A 356 0.16 17.33 30.85
CA PHE A 356 -0.07 17.45 29.41
C PHE A 356 -1.11 16.44 28.93
N LYS A 357 -0.94 15.14 29.24
CA LYS A 357 -1.88 14.09 28.83
C LYS A 357 -3.28 14.35 29.36
N PHE A 358 -3.42 14.80 30.61
CA PHE A 358 -4.73 15.15 31.12
C PHE A 358 -5.33 16.36 30.40
N THR A 359 -4.53 17.39 30.12
CA THR A 359 -4.98 18.55 29.35
C THR A 359 -5.51 18.10 27.99
N VAL A 360 -4.76 17.26 27.26
CA VAL A 360 -5.19 16.66 25.99
C VAL A 360 -6.55 15.98 26.13
N ILE A 361 -6.71 15.09 27.11
CA ILE A 361 -7.96 14.36 27.37
C ILE A 361 -9.14 15.31 27.64
N MET A 362 -8.91 16.39 28.39
CA MET A 362 -9.93 17.41 28.67
C MET A 362 -10.35 18.22 27.43
N PHE A 363 -9.46 18.41 26.45
CA PHE A 363 -9.82 19.00 25.17
C PHE A 363 -10.55 18.01 24.26
N GLY A 364 -10.15 16.74 24.29
CA GLY A 364 -10.78 15.69 23.49
C GLY A 364 -12.17 15.28 23.96
N SER A 365 -12.47 15.40 25.25
CA SER A 365 -13.80 15.11 25.81
C SER A 365 -14.89 16.13 25.43
N ARG A 366 -14.55 17.16 24.65
CA ARG A 366 -15.55 18.11 24.14
C ARG A 366 -16.29 17.50 22.96
N ARG A 367 -17.62 17.67 22.88
CA ARG A 367 -18.40 17.09 21.78
C ARG A 367 -17.96 17.60 20.39
N SER A 368 -17.47 18.84 20.30
CA SER A 368 -16.96 19.44 19.06
C SER A 368 -15.48 19.12 18.77
N SER A 369 -14.87 18.19 19.52
CA SER A 369 -13.44 17.88 19.37
C SER A 369 -13.11 17.11 18.10
N GLN A 370 -14.12 16.61 17.39
CA GLN A 370 -14.00 15.73 16.22
C GLN A 370 -15.11 15.98 15.21
N PHE A 371 -14.88 15.56 13.96
CA PHE A 371 -15.87 15.68 12.89
C PHE A 371 -16.93 14.60 13.03
N ARG A 372 -18.20 15.01 12.93
CA ARG A 372 -19.37 14.16 13.03
C ARG A 372 -20.33 14.53 11.92
N PHE A 373 -21.01 13.53 11.39
CA PHE A 373 -22.00 13.71 10.32
C PHE A 373 -23.23 12.90 10.65
N THR A 374 -24.40 13.46 10.37
CA THR A 374 -25.66 12.72 10.48
C THR A 374 -25.88 11.83 9.25
N PRO A 375 -26.70 10.78 9.35
CA PRO A 375 -27.07 9.96 8.19
C PRO A 375 -27.63 10.80 7.03
N GLU A 376 -28.43 11.83 7.33
CA GLU A 376 -29.01 12.71 6.32
C GLU A 376 -27.94 13.54 5.57
N GLU A 377 -26.88 13.97 6.26
CA GLU A 377 -25.76 14.67 5.62
C GLU A 377 -24.97 13.76 4.68
N ILE A 378 -24.84 12.48 5.03
CA ILE A 378 -24.16 11.46 4.22
C ILE A 378 -25.00 11.08 3.01
N ASP A 379 -26.31 10.89 3.19
CA ASP A 379 -27.26 10.56 2.12
C ASP A 379 -27.47 11.74 1.15
N ALA A 380 -27.26 12.98 1.61
CA ALA A 380 -27.35 14.18 0.78
C ALA A 380 -26.14 14.38 -0.16
N ILE A 381 -25.09 13.56 -0.05
CA ILE A 381 -23.92 13.64 -0.94
C ILE A 381 -24.33 13.31 -2.37
N ASP A 382 -24.00 14.20 -3.31
CA ASP A 382 -24.06 13.88 -4.73
C ASP A 382 -22.93 12.91 -5.08
N GLU A 383 -23.29 11.64 -5.33
CA GLU A 383 -22.32 10.59 -5.65
C GLU A 383 -21.48 10.90 -6.90
N ARG A 384 -21.92 11.82 -7.77
CA ARG A 384 -21.14 12.30 -8.93
C ARG A 384 -19.88 13.04 -8.51
N GLU A 385 -19.91 13.75 -7.38
CA GLU A 385 -18.78 14.51 -6.83
C GLU A 385 -17.76 13.62 -6.10
N LEU A 386 -18.14 12.39 -5.73
CA LEU A 386 -17.23 11.48 -5.04
C LEU A 386 -16.01 11.14 -5.93
N PRO A 387 -14.77 11.24 -5.43
CA PRO A 387 -13.60 10.90 -6.23
C PRO A 387 -13.39 9.38 -6.32
N VAL A 388 -12.42 8.95 -7.12
CA VAL A 388 -11.92 7.57 -7.02
C VAL A 388 -11.20 7.41 -5.68
N TYR A 389 -11.45 6.29 -5.00
CA TYR A 389 -10.87 5.98 -3.70
C TYR A 389 -10.03 4.70 -3.77
N THR A 390 -8.74 4.78 -3.44
CA THR A 390 -7.87 3.59 -3.36
C THR A 390 -7.91 2.98 -1.97
N ILE A 391 -8.14 1.68 -1.88
CA ILE A 391 -8.07 0.90 -0.64
C ILE A 391 -6.88 -0.05 -0.77
N LEU A 392 -5.88 0.10 0.08
CA LEU A 392 -4.73 -0.80 0.17
C LEU A 392 -4.98 -1.84 1.25
N VAL A 393 -4.91 -3.12 0.88
CA VAL A 393 -5.05 -4.23 1.83
C VAL A 393 -3.82 -5.13 1.76
N PRO A 394 -2.81 -4.90 2.60
CA PRO A 394 -1.65 -5.78 2.72
C PRO A 394 -2.04 -7.07 3.44
N MET A 395 -1.70 -8.22 2.84
CA MET A 395 -1.96 -9.54 3.40
C MET A 395 -0.74 -10.43 3.24
N TYR A 396 -0.38 -11.16 4.28
CA TYR A 396 0.72 -12.13 4.19
C TYR A 396 0.41 -13.35 5.03
N ARG A 397 0.23 -14.52 4.41
CA ARG A 397 -0.08 -15.80 5.06
C ARG A 397 -1.31 -15.73 5.97
N GLU A 398 -2.38 -15.13 5.46
CA GLU A 398 -3.64 -14.83 6.18
C GLU A 398 -4.87 -15.27 5.37
N SER A 399 -4.75 -16.39 4.64
CA SER A 399 -5.81 -16.94 3.76
C SER A 399 -7.17 -17.11 4.46
N GLN A 400 -7.15 -17.42 5.76
CA GLN A 400 -8.34 -17.62 6.60
C GLN A 400 -9.21 -16.36 6.75
N VAL A 401 -8.62 -15.16 6.62
CA VAL A 401 -9.30 -13.88 6.87
C VAL A 401 -10.00 -13.37 5.60
N LEU A 402 -9.59 -13.82 4.42
CA LEU A 402 -10.06 -13.34 3.12
C LEU A 402 -11.60 -13.30 2.97
N PRO A 403 -12.39 -14.31 3.38
CA PRO A 403 -13.84 -14.25 3.24
C PRO A 403 -14.47 -13.11 4.06
N HIS A 404 -13.92 -12.84 5.25
CA HIS A 404 -14.37 -11.75 6.11
C HIS A 404 -13.99 -10.39 5.52
N LEU A 405 -12.76 -10.26 5.05
CA LEU A 405 -12.27 -9.07 4.35
C LEU A 405 -13.20 -8.68 3.19
N LEU A 406 -13.48 -9.61 2.27
CA LEU A 406 -14.30 -9.33 1.10
C LEU A 406 -15.73 -8.91 1.50
N ARG A 407 -16.30 -9.54 2.53
CA ARG A 407 -17.62 -9.17 3.06
C ARG A 407 -17.62 -7.75 3.61
N ASN A 408 -16.60 -7.37 4.38
CA ASN A 408 -16.52 -6.04 5.00
C ASN A 408 -16.32 -4.94 3.94
N LEU A 409 -15.46 -5.18 2.94
CA LEU A 409 -15.26 -4.24 1.83
C LEU A 409 -16.50 -4.11 0.93
N GLU A 410 -17.27 -5.19 0.76
CA GLU A 410 -18.54 -5.13 0.02
C GLU A 410 -19.58 -4.28 0.74
N GLN A 411 -19.55 -4.21 2.08
CA GLN A 411 -20.48 -3.39 2.87
C GLN A 411 -20.19 -1.89 2.80
N LEU A 412 -19.02 -1.46 2.32
CA LEU A 412 -18.71 -0.03 2.17
C LEU A 412 -19.71 0.67 1.24
N ASP A 413 -20.40 1.68 1.79
CA ASP A 413 -21.31 2.56 1.09
C ASP A 413 -20.54 3.60 0.28
N TYR A 414 -20.06 3.14 -0.87
CA TYR A 414 -19.38 3.95 -1.86
C TYR A 414 -19.65 3.36 -3.26
N PRO A 415 -19.79 4.18 -4.32
CA PRO A 415 -19.99 3.65 -5.67
C PRO A 415 -18.85 2.71 -6.06
N LYS A 416 -19.15 1.42 -6.29
CA LYS A 416 -18.13 0.38 -6.55
C LYS A 416 -17.27 0.69 -7.78
N ALA A 417 -17.83 1.34 -8.80
CA ALA A 417 -17.10 1.81 -9.98
C ALA A 417 -16.03 2.88 -9.66
N LYS A 418 -16.12 3.55 -8.51
CA LYS A 418 -15.16 4.54 -8.01
C LYS A 418 -14.22 3.99 -6.94
N LEU A 419 -14.27 2.68 -6.66
CA LEU A 419 -13.30 2.03 -5.78
C LEU A 419 -12.13 1.48 -6.58
N ASP A 420 -10.95 1.52 -5.97
CA ASP A 420 -9.71 0.93 -6.45
C ASP A 420 -9.11 0.09 -5.32
N VAL A 421 -9.62 -1.12 -5.14
CA VAL A 421 -9.22 -2.03 -4.06
C VAL A 421 -8.02 -2.84 -4.48
N ARG A 422 -6.94 -2.77 -3.71
CA ARG A 422 -5.66 -3.40 -4.02
C ARG A 422 -5.29 -4.41 -2.95
N LEU A 423 -5.35 -5.68 -3.30
CA LEU A 423 -4.91 -6.78 -2.46
C LEU A 423 -3.41 -6.97 -2.68
N LEU A 424 -2.60 -6.69 -1.68
CA LEU A 424 -1.15 -6.70 -1.76
C LEU A 424 -0.64 -7.99 -1.10
N ILE A 425 -0.11 -8.90 -1.91
CA ILE A 425 0.37 -10.22 -1.45
C ILE A 425 1.85 -10.37 -1.77
N GLU A 426 2.62 -10.95 -0.85
CA GLU A 426 4.04 -11.21 -1.10
C GLU A 426 4.22 -12.36 -2.10
N GLU A 427 5.28 -12.30 -2.90
CA GLU A 427 5.57 -13.29 -3.94
C GLU A 427 5.74 -14.72 -3.41
N ASP A 428 6.20 -14.89 -2.18
CA ASP A 428 6.37 -16.19 -1.52
C ASP A 428 5.10 -16.73 -0.85
N ASP A 429 3.96 -16.05 -0.97
CA ASP A 429 2.66 -16.52 -0.50
C ASP A 429 1.90 -17.29 -1.61
N GLU A 430 2.37 -18.51 -1.89
CA GLU A 430 1.79 -19.39 -2.92
C GLU A 430 0.33 -19.77 -2.68
N GLU A 431 -0.03 -20.00 -1.42
CA GLU A 431 -1.39 -20.36 -1.02
C GLU A 431 -2.37 -19.22 -1.38
N MET A 432 -2.06 -18.00 -0.94
CA MET A 432 -2.90 -16.83 -1.20
C MET A 432 -2.98 -16.51 -2.69
N ARG A 433 -1.88 -16.65 -3.43
CA ARG A 433 -1.86 -16.45 -4.89
C ARG A 433 -2.80 -17.42 -5.61
N THR A 434 -2.76 -18.69 -5.23
CA THR A 434 -3.62 -19.72 -5.85
C THR A 434 -5.10 -19.42 -5.58
N ILE A 435 -5.43 -19.11 -4.32
CA ILE A 435 -6.81 -18.76 -3.94
C ILE A 435 -7.31 -17.55 -4.74
N LEU A 436 -6.53 -16.47 -4.83
CA LEU A 436 -6.94 -15.26 -5.54
C LEU A 436 -6.99 -15.41 -7.06
N GLN A 437 -6.19 -16.31 -7.64
CA GLN A 437 -6.24 -16.62 -9.07
C GLN A 437 -7.52 -17.34 -9.46
N ASP A 438 -8.03 -18.21 -8.58
CA ASP A 438 -9.26 -18.97 -8.82
C ASP A 438 -10.53 -18.15 -8.52
N MET A 439 -10.40 -17.04 -7.78
CA MET A 439 -11.52 -16.17 -7.43
C MET A 439 -11.88 -15.19 -8.55
N LYS A 440 -13.18 -15.17 -8.91
CA LYS A 440 -13.75 -14.15 -9.79
C LYS A 440 -14.02 -12.85 -9.01
N LEU A 441 -12.96 -12.08 -8.76
CA LEU A 441 -13.09 -10.78 -8.11
C LEU A 441 -13.69 -9.73 -9.06
N PRO A 442 -14.56 -8.82 -8.56
CA PRO A 442 -15.04 -7.68 -9.34
C PRO A 442 -13.88 -6.82 -9.90
N ALA A 443 -14.09 -6.14 -11.02
CA ALA A 443 -13.04 -5.38 -11.71
C ALA A 443 -12.49 -4.13 -10.98
N TYR A 444 -13.11 -3.77 -9.85
CA TYR A 444 -12.61 -2.74 -8.95
C TYR A 444 -11.59 -3.28 -7.94
N TYR A 445 -11.38 -4.61 -7.89
CA TYR A 445 -10.25 -5.24 -7.22
C TYR A 445 -9.05 -5.39 -8.16
N THR A 446 -7.85 -5.31 -7.60
CA THR A 446 -6.59 -5.58 -8.29
C THR A 446 -5.68 -6.35 -7.34
N VAL A 447 -5.18 -7.51 -7.78
CA VAL A 447 -4.25 -8.32 -7.01
C VAL A 447 -2.83 -7.97 -7.41
N LEU A 448 -2.05 -7.46 -6.45
CA LEU A 448 -0.67 -7.06 -6.65
C LEU A 448 0.26 -8.04 -5.94
N VAL A 449 1.06 -8.76 -6.73
CA VAL A 449 2.14 -9.59 -6.21
C VAL A 449 3.37 -8.70 -5.97
N VAL A 450 3.64 -8.42 -4.70
CA VAL A 450 4.79 -7.64 -4.25
C VAL A 450 6.06 -8.50 -4.41
N PRO A 451 7.06 -8.07 -5.19
CA PRO A 451 8.28 -8.83 -5.39
C PRO A 451 9.02 -9.13 -4.08
N ASP A 452 9.70 -10.28 -4.04
CA ASP A 452 10.52 -10.63 -2.88
C ASP A 452 11.69 -9.63 -2.73
N GLY A 453 11.93 -9.22 -1.49
CA GLY A 453 12.89 -8.16 -1.17
C GLY A 453 12.83 -7.75 0.29
N LEU A 454 13.98 -7.29 0.81
CA LEU A 454 14.11 -6.80 2.18
C LEU A 454 14.02 -5.26 2.23
N PRO A 455 13.40 -4.68 3.26
CA PRO A 455 12.71 -5.35 4.36
C PRO A 455 11.34 -5.89 3.94
N LYS A 456 10.96 -7.08 4.42
CA LYS A 456 9.64 -7.68 4.17
C LYS A 456 8.64 -7.19 5.21
N THR A 457 8.00 -6.05 4.93
CA THR A 457 7.14 -5.32 5.88
C THR A 457 5.89 -4.77 5.20
N LYS A 458 4.83 -4.53 5.99
CA LYS A 458 3.59 -3.87 5.56
C LYS A 458 3.84 -2.56 4.77
N PRO A 459 4.69 -1.62 5.25
CA PRO A 459 5.05 -0.42 4.49
C PRO A 459 5.57 -0.68 3.07
N LYS A 460 6.44 -1.69 2.87
CA LYS A 460 6.96 -2.04 1.53
C LYS A 460 5.82 -2.39 0.59
N ALA A 461 4.93 -3.28 1.04
CA ALA A 461 3.76 -3.70 0.27
C ALA A 461 2.86 -2.51 -0.06
N CYS A 462 2.52 -1.69 0.94
CA CYS A 462 1.71 -0.48 0.75
C CYS A 462 2.34 0.52 -0.23
N ASN A 463 3.65 0.79 -0.10
CA ASN A 463 4.38 1.65 -1.03
C ASN A 463 4.33 1.10 -2.47
N TYR A 464 4.51 -0.21 -2.65
CA TYR A 464 4.40 -0.85 -3.97
C TYR A 464 2.99 -0.72 -4.54
N GLY A 465 1.96 -0.92 -3.71
CA GLY A 465 0.56 -0.70 -4.08
C GLY A 465 0.25 0.76 -4.45
N LEU A 466 0.94 1.72 -3.83
CA LEU A 466 0.76 3.16 -4.04
C LEU A 466 1.27 3.64 -5.40
N LEU A 467 2.30 2.99 -5.96
CA LEU A 467 2.99 3.44 -7.19
C LEU A 467 2.01 3.68 -8.33
N ARG A 468 0.99 2.82 -8.43
CA ARG A 468 0.02 2.83 -9.54
C ARG A 468 -1.41 3.11 -9.05
N ALA A 469 -1.57 3.59 -7.82
CA ALA A 469 -2.86 3.91 -7.21
C ALA A 469 -3.60 5.01 -7.97
N ARG A 470 -4.91 4.82 -8.16
CA ARG A 470 -5.74 5.69 -9.02
C ARG A 470 -6.58 6.70 -8.24
N GLY A 471 -6.74 6.49 -6.94
CA GLY A 471 -7.58 7.33 -6.11
C GLY A 471 -7.02 8.72 -5.86
N GLU A 472 -7.91 9.70 -5.71
CA GLU A 472 -7.57 11.00 -5.12
C GLU A 472 -7.23 10.82 -3.63
N TYR A 473 -7.99 9.94 -2.97
CA TYR A 473 -7.75 9.53 -1.59
C TYR A 473 -7.32 8.07 -1.52
N VAL A 474 -6.55 7.75 -0.48
CA VAL A 474 -6.08 6.40 -0.18
C VAL A 474 -6.23 6.07 1.28
N VAL A 475 -6.68 4.85 1.56
CA VAL A 475 -6.74 4.27 2.90
C VAL A 475 -6.01 2.94 2.94
N ILE A 476 -5.45 2.61 4.10
CA ILE A 476 -4.99 1.25 4.41
C ILE A 476 -6.01 0.60 5.33
N PHE A 477 -6.41 -0.62 5.00
CA PHE A 477 -7.11 -1.53 5.91
C PHE A 477 -6.28 -2.79 6.11
N ASP A 478 -6.17 -3.27 7.35
CA ASP A 478 -5.68 -4.61 7.64
C ASP A 478 -6.74 -5.65 7.25
N ALA A 479 -6.33 -6.90 7.07
CA ALA A 479 -7.20 -7.94 6.50
C ALA A 479 -8.43 -8.22 7.38
N GLU A 480 -8.30 -8.07 8.70
CA GLU A 480 -9.38 -8.31 9.67
C GLU A 480 -10.31 -7.10 9.91
N ASP A 481 -9.97 -5.94 9.36
CA ASP A 481 -10.66 -4.69 9.66
C ASP A 481 -12.12 -4.72 9.23
N GLN A 482 -12.98 -4.15 10.08
CA GLN A 482 -14.40 -3.95 9.80
C GLN A 482 -14.70 -2.45 9.92
N PRO A 483 -14.40 -1.63 8.89
CA PRO A 483 -14.75 -0.22 8.87
C PRO A 483 -16.28 -0.03 8.85
N ASP A 484 -16.78 1.04 9.48
CA ASP A 484 -18.18 1.44 9.33
C ASP A 484 -18.51 1.63 7.83
N PRO A 485 -19.69 1.20 7.35
CA PRO A 485 -20.07 1.28 5.94
C PRO A 485 -19.91 2.66 5.31
N ASP A 486 -20.21 3.72 6.04
CA ASP A 486 -20.24 5.11 5.58
C ASP A 486 -18.89 5.86 5.75
N GLN A 487 -17.83 5.16 6.21
CA GLN A 487 -16.55 5.77 6.58
C GLN A 487 -15.93 6.61 5.45
N LEU A 488 -15.94 6.09 4.21
CA LEU A 488 -15.35 6.79 3.06
C LEU A 488 -16.08 8.11 2.74
N LYS A 489 -17.41 8.12 2.86
CA LYS A 489 -18.25 9.32 2.65
C LYS A 489 -18.02 10.35 3.77
N LYS A 490 -17.94 9.92 5.03
CA LYS A 490 -17.60 10.78 6.18
C LYS A 490 -16.22 11.43 6.01
N VAL A 491 -15.25 10.67 5.53
CA VAL A 491 -13.90 11.17 5.24
C VAL A 491 -13.92 12.20 4.11
N PHE A 492 -14.64 11.92 3.01
CA PHE A 492 -14.84 12.88 1.92
C PHE A 492 -15.42 14.22 2.43
N LEU A 493 -16.50 14.17 3.23
CA LEU A 493 -17.07 15.37 3.84
C LEU A 493 -16.09 16.09 4.75
N THR A 494 -15.29 15.34 5.52
CA THR A 494 -14.26 15.92 6.40
C THR A 494 -13.21 16.68 5.59
N PHE A 495 -12.70 16.11 4.50
CA PHE A 495 -11.75 16.82 3.62
C PHE A 495 -12.35 18.09 3.00
N ARG A 496 -13.65 18.09 2.67
CA ARG A 496 -14.34 19.28 2.14
C ARG A 496 -14.55 20.38 3.18
N GLN A 497 -14.76 20.02 4.45
CA GLN A 497 -14.93 20.99 5.54
C GLN A 497 -13.60 21.52 6.07
N CYS A 498 -12.53 20.73 5.97
CA CYS A 498 -11.20 21.11 6.42
C CYS A 498 -10.48 22.02 5.40
N PRO A 499 -9.59 22.92 5.88
CA PRO A 499 -8.63 23.61 5.02
C PRO A 499 -7.74 22.64 4.23
N ASP A 500 -7.21 23.11 3.10
CA ASP A 500 -6.44 22.27 2.17
C ASP A 500 -5.21 21.58 2.79
N ASN A 501 -4.61 22.19 3.81
CA ASN A 501 -3.46 21.62 4.51
C ASN A 501 -3.80 20.43 5.42
N TYR A 502 -5.08 20.07 5.59
CA TYR A 502 -5.44 18.78 6.18
C TYR A 502 -5.25 17.69 5.13
N ALA A 503 -4.21 16.88 5.33
CA ALA A 503 -3.79 15.87 4.36
C ALA A 503 -4.12 14.44 4.80
N CYS A 504 -4.44 14.24 6.09
CA CYS A 504 -4.81 12.95 6.64
C CYS A 504 -6.09 13.07 7.48
N ILE A 505 -7.02 12.13 7.32
CA ILE A 505 -8.14 11.92 8.24
C ILE A 505 -7.93 10.55 8.90
N GLN A 506 -7.92 10.50 10.22
CA GLN A 506 -7.85 9.28 11.01
C GLN A 506 -9.25 8.91 11.46
N ALA A 507 -9.71 7.71 11.09
CA ALA A 507 -10.87 7.09 11.72
C ALA A 507 -10.47 6.45 13.06
N LYS A 508 -11.45 6.23 13.93
CA LYS A 508 -11.25 5.64 15.26
C LYS A 508 -11.09 4.13 15.14
N LEU A 509 -10.33 3.54 16.06
CA LEU A 509 -10.17 2.09 16.13
C LEU A 509 -10.74 1.56 17.45
N ASN A 510 -11.42 0.42 17.41
CA ASN A 510 -11.87 -0.29 18.60
C ASN A 510 -12.03 -1.79 18.32
N TYR A 511 -12.33 -2.60 19.35
CA TYR A 511 -12.30 -4.05 19.23
C TYR A 511 -13.68 -4.72 19.32
N PHE A 512 -13.96 -5.67 18.43
CA PHE A 512 -15.23 -6.41 18.45
C PHE A 512 -15.27 -7.52 19.52
N ASN A 513 -14.14 -8.11 19.90
CA ASN A 513 -14.02 -9.24 20.84
C ASN A 513 -13.71 -8.80 22.30
N SER A 514 -14.23 -7.63 22.70
CA SER A 514 -13.97 -7.00 24.00
C SER A 514 -14.37 -7.86 25.22
N ASP A 515 -15.24 -8.85 25.05
CA ASP A 515 -15.76 -9.71 26.11
C ASP A 515 -15.03 -11.06 26.24
N GLN A 516 -14.13 -11.40 25.31
CA GLN A 516 -13.44 -12.69 25.25
C GLN A 516 -12.67 -13.03 26.53
N ASN A 517 -11.81 -12.14 27.04
CA ASN A 517 -11.10 -12.36 28.30
C ASN A 517 -10.64 -11.04 28.96
N LEU A 518 -9.93 -11.11 30.09
CA LEU A 518 -9.52 -9.91 30.82
C LEU A 518 -8.54 -9.03 30.03
N LEU A 519 -7.70 -9.64 29.18
CA LEU A 519 -6.75 -8.92 28.34
C LEU A 519 -7.47 -8.14 27.24
N THR A 520 -8.43 -8.75 26.54
CA THR A 520 -9.22 -8.07 25.49
C THR A 520 -10.03 -6.91 26.08
N ARG A 521 -10.54 -7.06 27.31
CA ARG A 521 -11.17 -5.96 28.06
C ARG A 521 -10.21 -4.80 28.26
N TRP A 522 -9.05 -5.00 28.88
CA TRP A 522 -8.08 -3.93 29.10
C TRP A 522 -7.63 -3.25 27.80
N PHE A 523 -7.44 -4.04 26.75
CA PHE A 523 -7.04 -3.53 25.45
C PHE A 523 -8.10 -2.59 24.84
N THR A 524 -9.37 -2.99 24.92
CA THR A 524 -10.54 -2.18 24.52
C THR A 524 -10.61 -0.87 25.29
N GLN A 525 -10.32 -0.90 26.60
CA GLN A 525 -10.36 0.32 27.42
C GLN A 525 -9.28 1.33 27.01
N GLU A 526 -8.06 0.84 26.79
CA GLU A 526 -6.94 1.67 26.35
C GLU A 526 -7.24 2.31 24.99
N TYR A 527 -7.76 1.54 24.03
CA TYR A 527 -8.14 2.04 22.71
C TYR A 527 -9.27 3.05 22.78
N SER A 528 -10.29 2.79 23.61
CA SER A 528 -11.40 3.73 23.81
C SER A 528 -10.90 5.07 24.37
N MET A 529 -10.01 5.07 25.36
CA MET A 529 -9.39 6.32 25.84
C MET A 529 -8.53 6.99 24.76
N TRP A 530 -7.77 6.21 23.99
CA TRP A 530 -6.86 6.73 22.99
C TRP A 530 -7.58 7.40 21.82
N PHE A 531 -8.53 6.72 21.19
CA PHE A 531 -9.21 7.19 19.99
C PHE A 531 -10.37 8.15 20.27
N GLU A 532 -11.05 8.06 21.42
CA GLU A 532 -12.16 8.97 21.73
C GLU A 532 -11.73 10.25 22.42
N LEU A 533 -10.68 10.19 23.26
CA LEU A 533 -10.31 11.32 24.10
C LEU A 533 -8.92 11.85 23.74
N LEU A 534 -7.92 10.99 23.62
CA LEU A 534 -6.55 11.47 23.44
C LEU A 534 -6.32 12.06 22.05
N LEU A 535 -6.59 11.32 20.96
CA LEU A 535 -6.34 11.81 19.60
C LEU A 535 -7.17 13.05 19.22
N PRO A 536 -8.49 13.14 19.52
CA PRO A 536 -9.23 14.37 19.31
C PRO A 536 -8.64 15.54 20.11
N GLY A 537 -8.19 15.28 21.34
CA GLY A 537 -7.49 16.27 22.16
C GLY A 537 -6.20 16.79 21.53
N ILE A 538 -5.39 15.90 20.96
CA ILE A 538 -4.15 16.25 20.25
C ILE A 538 -4.47 17.09 19.01
N MET A 539 -5.49 16.72 18.24
CA MET A 539 -5.95 17.51 17.10
C MET A 539 -6.37 18.93 17.53
N GLN A 540 -7.18 19.06 18.58
CA GLN A 540 -7.62 20.37 19.11
C GLN A 540 -6.45 21.21 19.62
N LEU A 541 -5.42 20.56 20.16
CA LEU A 541 -4.20 21.20 20.60
C LEU A 541 -3.22 21.46 19.46
N ASP A 542 -3.51 21.13 18.21
CA ASP A 542 -2.62 21.42 17.07
C ASP A 542 -1.15 21.05 17.35
N VAL A 543 -0.94 19.78 17.70
CA VAL A 543 0.39 19.18 17.90
C VAL A 543 0.50 17.90 17.06
N PRO A 544 1.72 17.39 16.80
CA PRO A 544 1.89 16.20 15.96
C PRO A 544 1.07 15.00 16.45
N ILE A 545 0.30 14.40 15.55
CA ILE A 545 -0.53 13.22 15.83
C ILE A 545 0.25 11.97 15.41
N PRO A 546 0.61 11.06 16.34
CA PRO A 546 1.00 9.72 15.93
C PRO A 546 -0.23 9.00 15.36
N LEU A 547 -0.21 8.68 14.07
CA LEU A 547 -1.32 7.99 13.43
C LEU A 547 -1.47 6.56 14.00
N GLY A 548 -2.70 6.03 13.92
CA GLY A 548 -2.95 4.61 14.19
C GLY A 548 -2.49 3.73 13.02
N GLY A 549 -2.48 2.40 13.21
CA GLY A 549 -1.93 1.47 12.21
C GLY A 549 -2.80 1.20 10.98
N THR A 550 -4.07 1.61 11.03
CA THR A 550 -5.05 1.41 9.96
C THR A 550 -6.07 2.55 9.94
N SER A 551 -6.91 2.58 8.90
CA SER A 551 -7.96 3.58 8.68
C SER A 551 -7.43 5.01 8.73
N ASN A 552 -6.21 5.18 8.20
CA ASN A 552 -5.63 6.47 7.90
C ASN A 552 -5.95 6.80 6.44
N HIS A 553 -6.70 7.87 6.23
CA HIS A 553 -7.12 8.30 4.91
C HIS A 553 -6.28 9.49 4.48
N PHE A 554 -5.54 9.38 3.39
CA PHE A 554 -4.62 10.41 2.92
C PHE A 554 -5.07 11.00 1.59
N LYS A 555 -4.78 12.29 1.39
CA LYS A 555 -4.66 12.85 0.04
C LYS A 555 -3.47 12.18 -0.66
N MET A 556 -3.73 11.53 -1.79
CA MET A 556 -2.74 10.74 -2.53
C MET A 556 -1.49 11.55 -2.89
N SER A 557 -1.70 12.79 -3.35
CA SER A 557 -0.64 13.71 -3.74
C SER A 557 0.33 14.00 -2.58
N VAL A 558 -0.21 14.32 -1.41
CA VAL A 558 0.58 14.63 -0.20
C VAL A 558 1.31 13.40 0.30
N LEU A 559 0.66 12.22 0.30
CA LEU A 559 1.33 10.99 0.72
C LEU A 559 2.54 10.66 -0.16
N LYS A 560 2.40 10.83 -1.49
CA LYS A 560 3.50 10.64 -2.45
C LYS A 560 4.62 11.67 -2.25
N GLU A 561 4.26 12.94 -2.01
CA GLU A 561 5.22 14.03 -1.70
C GLU A 561 6.08 13.71 -0.48
N LEU A 562 5.47 13.14 0.58
CA LEU A 562 6.16 12.81 1.83
C LEU A 562 7.07 11.57 1.75
N GLY A 563 7.14 10.90 0.59
CA GLY A 563 7.86 9.65 0.43
C GLY A 563 7.13 8.44 1.04
N ALA A 564 5.81 8.51 1.19
CA ALA A 564 4.93 7.44 1.68
C ALA A 564 5.36 6.87 3.05
N TRP A 565 5.27 5.56 3.27
CA TRP A 565 5.63 4.91 4.54
C TRP A 565 7.10 4.50 4.58
N ASP A 566 7.77 4.64 5.73
CA ASP A 566 9.17 4.24 5.89
C ASP A 566 9.29 2.71 6.08
N PRO A 567 9.90 1.96 5.15
CA PRO A 567 9.98 0.49 5.23
C PRO A 567 10.82 -0.05 6.38
N PHE A 568 11.65 0.81 6.98
CA PHE A 568 12.55 0.46 8.07
C PHE A 568 12.01 0.83 9.47
N ASN A 569 10.86 1.50 9.55
CA ASN A 569 10.22 1.81 10.82
C ASN A 569 9.15 0.76 11.14
N VAL A 570 9.17 0.19 12.35
CA VAL A 570 8.17 -0.83 12.74
C VAL A 570 6.84 -0.23 13.22
N THR A 571 6.77 1.11 13.29
CA THR A 571 5.55 1.94 13.42
C THR A 571 5.65 3.10 12.41
N GLU A 572 5.54 2.76 11.14
CA GLU A 572 5.58 3.67 10.00
C GLU A 572 4.48 4.73 10.03
N ASP A 573 3.36 4.41 10.65
CA ASP A 573 2.16 5.21 10.86
C ASP A 573 2.44 6.41 11.77
N ALA A 574 2.99 6.14 12.95
CA ALA A 574 3.38 7.16 13.91
C ALA A 574 4.44 8.08 13.31
N ASP A 575 5.42 7.53 12.58
CA ASP A 575 6.44 8.31 11.88
C ASP A 575 5.86 9.21 10.78
N LEU A 576 4.97 8.67 9.95
CA LEU A 576 4.30 9.44 8.90
C LEU A 576 3.48 10.59 9.48
N GLY A 577 2.83 10.38 10.62
CA GLY A 577 2.15 11.44 11.37
C GLY A 577 3.06 12.62 11.76
N ILE A 578 4.30 12.32 12.17
CA ILE A 578 5.30 13.35 12.47
C ILE A 578 5.80 14.03 11.19
N ARG A 579 6.05 13.26 10.11
CA ARG A 579 6.48 13.82 8.82
C ARG A 579 5.43 14.74 8.19
N LEU A 580 4.15 14.41 8.27
CA LEU A 580 3.03 15.28 7.88
C LEU A 580 3.13 16.63 8.57
N TYR A 581 3.21 16.62 9.90
CA TYR A 581 3.25 17.85 10.69
C TYR A 581 4.50 18.70 10.41
N LYS A 582 5.67 18.07 10.19
CA LYS A 582 6.91 18.75 9.79
C LYS A 582 6.80 19.51 8.47
N HIS A 583 5.94 19.06 7.56
CA HIS A 583 5.69 19.72 6.26
C HIS A 583 4.50 20.69 6.32
N GLY A 584 3.98 21.00 7.52
CA GLY A 584 2.88 21.93 7.71
C GLY A 584 1.48 21.35 7.44
N TYR A 585 1.41 20.04 7.15
CA TYR A 585 0.15 19.33 6.98
C TYR A 585 -0.45 18.94 8.33
N LYS A 586 -1.77 18.80 8.36
CA LYS A 586 -2.54 18.45 9.56
C LYS A 586 -3.32 17.16 9.37
N THR A 587 -3.63 16.55 10.52
CA THR A 587 -4.48 15.37 10.60
C THR A 587 -5.77 15.72 11.32
N ALA A 588 -6.91 15.30 10.78
CA ALA A 588 -8.19 15.40 11.46
C ALA A 588 -8.70 14.05 11.97
N ILE A 589 -9.50 14.05 13.04
CA ILE A 589 -10.16 12.85 13.58
C ILE A 589 -11.64 12.90 13.20
N VAL A 590 -12.11 11.83 12.57
CA VAL A 590 -13.51 11.66 12.15
C VAL A 590 -14.21 10.62 13.01
N ASP A 591 -15.48 10.86 13.30
CA ASP A 591 -16.34 9.93 14.02
C ASP A 591 -16.88 8.83 13.11
N SER A 592 -15.96 7.93 12.76
CA SER A 592 -16.22 6.64 12.15
C SER A 592 -15.26 5.63 12.77
N ARG A 593 -15.71 4.40 12.97
CA ARG A 593 -14.94 3.35 13.61
C ARG A 593 -14.56 2.27 12.63
N THR A 594 -13.37 1.71 12.85
CA THR A 594 -12.95 0.44 12.29
C THR A 594 -12.79 -0.54 13.44
N TRP A 595 -13.48 -1.66 13.33
CA TRP A 595 -13.46 -2.71 14.32
C TRP A 595 -12.37 -3.73 14.00
N GLU A 596 -11.50 -3.95 14.97
CA GLU A 596 -10.37 -4.87 14.90
C GLU A 596 -10.58 -6.05 15.86
N GLU A 597 -9.71 -7.07 15.72
CA GLU A 597 -9.58 -8.12 16.70
C GLU A 597 -8.56 -7.77 17.80
N ALA A 598 -8.99 -7.72 19.07
CA ALA A 598 -8.06 -7.58 20.18
C ALA A 598 -7.28 -8.88 20.39
N ASN A 599 -5.99 -8.73 20.73
CA ASN A 599 -5.17 -9.87 21.08
C ASN A 599 -5.65 -10.55 22.37
N SER A 600 -6.05 -11.81 22.27
CA SER A 600 -6.56 -12.58 23.40
C SER A 600 -5.49 -13.41 24.12
N ARG A 601 -4.27 -13.49 23.59
CA ARG A 601 -3.16 -14.29 24.14
C ARG A 601 -2.02 -13.38 24.61
N THR A 602 -1.67 -13.43 25.90
CA THR A 602 -0.63 -12.56 26.51
C THR A 602 0.71 -12.60 25.77
N GLY A 603 1.17 -13.78 25.34
CA GLY A 603 2.42 -13.91 24.58
C GLY A 603 2.38 -13.14 23.26
N ASN A 604 1.31 -13.30 22.49
CA ASN A 604 1.10 -12.60 21.22
C ASN A 604 0.91 -11.08 21.45
N TRP A 605 0.21 -10.68 22.52
CA TRP A 605 0.07 -9.27 22.91
C TRP A 605 1.42 -8.62 23.27
N ILE A 606 2.30 -9.31 23.99
CA ILE A 606 3.65 -8.81 24.30
C ILE A 606 4.46 -8.59 23.00
N ARG A 607 4.34 -9.50 22.02
CA ARG A 607 4.97 -9.33 20.69
C ARG A 607 4.50 -8.04 20.03
N GLN A 608 3.19 -7.88 19.90
CA GLN A 608 2.55 -6.69 19.32
C GLN A 608 2.99 -5.40 20.03
N ARG A 609 2.85 -5.36 21.35
CA ARG A 609 3.15 -4.16 22.14
C ARG A 609 4.62 -3.80 22.12
N SER A 610 5.52 -4.80 22.15
CA SER A 610 6.96 -4.57 22.05
C SER A 610 7.36 -3.97 20.70
N ARG A 611 6.68 -4.36 19.61
CA ARG A 611 6.87 -3.77 18.28
C ARG A 611 6.47 -2.30 18.28
N TRP A 612 5.28 -1.96 18.81
CA TRP A 612 4.81 -0.57 18.86
C TRP A 612 5.74 0.32 19.68
N ILE A 613 6.11 -0.11 20.90
CA ILE A 613 7.00 0.66 21.76
C ILE A 613 8.37 0.86 21.10
N LYS A 614 8.91 -0.17 20.42
CA LYS A 614 10.18 -0.05 19.68
C LYS A 614 10.07 0.97 18.54
N GLY A 615 8.98 0.95 17.78
CA GLY A 615 8.77 1.89 16.69
C GLY A 615 8.63 3.34 17.17
N TYR A 616 7.99 3.58 18.33
CA TYR A 616 7.98 4.90 18.97
C TYR A 616 9.40 5.36 19.34
N MET A 617 10.23 4.47 19.88
CA MET A 617 11.64 4.77 20.15
C MET A 617 12.42 5.07 18.86
N GLN A 618 12.21 4.30 17.78
CA GLN A 618 12.83 4.56 16.47
C GLN A 618 12.41 5.92 15.91
N THR A 619 11.11 6.21 15.94
CA THR A 619 10.54 7.49 15.48
C THR A 619 11.12 8.66 16.27
N TRP A 620 11.25 8.53 17.60
CA TRP A 620 11.92 9.54 18.42
C TRP A 620 13.37 9.77 17.97
N LEU A 621 14.13 8.68 17.80
CA LEU A 621 15.53 8.75 17.38
C LEU A 621 15.69 9.38 15.99
N VAL A 622 14.82 9.06 15.03
CA VAL A 622 14.85 9.64 13.67
C VAL A 622 14.67 11.15 13.71
N HIS A 623 13.62 11.63 14.38
CA HIS A 623 13.31 13.07 14.38
C HIS A 623 14.19 13.88 15.35
N MET A 624 14.80 13.24 16.36
CA MET A 624 15.76 13.86 17.29
C MET A 624 17.22 13.81 16.84
N ARG A 625 17.50 13.45 15.58
CA ARG A 625 18.84 13.59 14.99
C ARG A 625 19.31 15.04 14.99
N ASN A 626 18.38 15.98 14.79
CA ASN A 626 18.63 17.42 14.80
C ASN A 626 17.53 18.15 15.59
N PRO A 627 17.59 18.16 16.94
CA PRO A 627 16.50 18.64 17.78
C PRO A 627 16.18 20.13 17.57
N PHE A 628 17.19 20.97 17.31
CA PHE A 628 16.96 22.39 17.01
C PHE A 628 16.32 22.62 15.65
N LYS A 629 16.60 21.76 14.66
CA LYS A 629 15.93 21.81 13.35
C LYS A 629 14.47 21.41 13.53
N LEU A 630 14.21 20.30 14.23
CA LEU A 630 12.86 19.86 14.54
C LEU A 630 12.06 20.96 15.25
N LEU A 631 12.60 21.57 16.30
CA LEU A 631 11.94 22.66 17.03
C LEU A 631 11.56 23.84 16.13
N ARG A 632 12.37 24.16 15.11
CA ARG A 632 12.05 25.22 14.14
C ARG A 632 10.96 24.79 13.16
N GLU A 633 10.96 23.53 12.74
CA GLU A 633 9.97 22.98 11.79
C GLU A 633 8.58 22.85 12.42
N ILE A 634 8.48 22.35 13.66
CA ILE A 634 7.17 22.04 14.30
C ILE A 634 6.77 23.05 15.37
N GLY A 635 7.63 24.04 15.66
CA GLY A 635 7.43 25.03 16.71
C GLY A 635 7.53 24.46 18.13
N PHE A 636 7.54 25.34 19.14
CA PHE A 636 7.69 24.94 20.54
C PHE A 636 6.55 24.06 21.03
N LYS A 637 5.31 24.43 20.72
CA LYS A 637 4.10 23.66 21.09
C LYS A 637 4.12 22.27 20.47
N GLY A 638 4.41 22.17 19.17
CA GLY A 638 4.54 20.90 18.47
C GLY A 638 5.70 20.06 19.02
N PHE A 639 6.81 20.69 19.39
CA PHE A 639 7.96 19.99 19.99
C PHE A 639 7.62 19.37 21.34
N ILE A 640 6.92 20.10 22.22
CA ILE A 640 6.44 19.54 23.49
C ILE A 640 5.45 18.40 23.25
N GLY A 641 4.49 18.58 22.33
CA GLY A 641 3.56 17.51 21.94
C GLY A 641 4.27 16.26 21.43
N PHE A 642 5.30 16.43 20.60
CA PHE A 642 6.15 15.35 20.12
C PHE A 642 6.88 14.62 21.27
N GLN A 643 7.47 15.34 22.22
CA GLN A 643 8.10 14.68 23.38
C GLN A 643 7.06 13.91 24.20
N VAL A 644 5.87 14.46 24.42
CA VAL A 644 4.84 13.79 25.24
C VAL A 644 4.28 12.56 24.54
N MET A 645 3.99 12.64 23.25
CA MET A 645 3.36 11.56 22.52
C MET A 645 4.35 10.49 22.09
N ILE A 646 5.55 10.87 21.65
CA ILE A 646 6.53 9.94 21.07
C ILE A 646 7.57 9.47 22.10
N LEU A 647 8.12 10.36 22.95
CA LEU A 647 9.12 9.97 23.96
C LEU A 647 8.49 9.39 25.22
N ALA A 648 7.43 10.00 25.76
CA ALA A 648 6.90 9.56 27.05
C ALA A 648 6.22 8.19 26.98
N THR A 649 5.57 7.87 25.87
CA THR A 649 4.91 6.57 25.65
C THR A 649 5.84 5.37 25.88
N PRO A 650 7.08 5.32 25.33
CA PRO A 650 8.05 4.28 25.67
C PRO A 650 8.78 4.48 27.01
N MET A 651 9.01 5.72 27.46
CA MET A 651 9.79 5.98 28.68
C MET A 651 9.06 5.64 29.98
N LEU A 652 7.77 5.97 30.09
CA LEU A 652 6.97 5.70 31.29
C LEU A 652 6.96 4.21 31.67
N PRO A 653 6.65 3.25 30.77
CA PRO A 653 6.68 1.82 31.11
C PRO A 653 8.09 1.27 31.38
N LEU A 654 9.16 1.95 30.94
CA LEU A 654 10.54 1.57 31.32
C LEU A 654 10.90 2.03 32.74
N LEU A 655 10.38 3.19 33.16
CA LEU A 655 10.67 3.79 34.46
C LEU A 655 9.78 3.23 35.58
N ASN A 656 8.51 2.90 35.28
CA ASN A 656 7.53 2.42 36.25
C ASN A 656 8.01 1.25 37.13
N PRO A 657 8.68 0.19 36.62
CA PRO A 657 9.15 -0.91 37.45
C PRO A 657 10.11 -0.49 38.58
N ILE A 658 10.90 0.56 38.35
CA ILE A 658 11.84 1.08 39.35
C ILE A 658 11.06 1.66 40.53
N PHE A 659 10.07 2.52 40.25
CA PHE A 659 9.24 3.14 41.28
C PHE A 659 8.33 2.15 41.99
N TRP A 660 7.78 1.15 41.28
CA TRP A 660 7.01 0.09 41.91
C TRP A 660 7.88 -0.78 42.82
N LEU A 661 9.11 -1.09 42.42
CA LEU A 661 10.06 -1.80 43.28
C LEU A 661 10.36 -0.98 44.54
N MET A 662 10.61 0.33 44.40
CA MET A 662 10.81 1.22 45.55
C MET A 662 9.57 1.23 46.46
N LEU A 663 8.37 1.32 45.89
CA LEU A 663 7.11 1.28 46.65
C LEU A 663 6.96 -0.02 47.44
N LEU A 664 7.23 -1.17 46.79
CA LEU A 664 7.16 -2.49 47.41
C LEU A 664 8.19 -2.66 48.54
N LEU A 665 9.41 -2.17 48.33
CA LEU A 665 10.47 -2.22 49.34
C LEU A 665 10.17 -1.29 50.52
N TRP A 666 9.54 -0.14 50.27
CA TRP A 666 9.15 0.79 51.33
C TRP A 666 7.99 0.25 52.15
N PHE A 667 6.90 -0.23 51.52
CA PHE A 667 5.77 -0.80 52.25
C PHE A 667 6.05 -2.16 52.87
N GLY A 668 6.89 -2.98 52.24
CA GLY A 668 7.16 -4.35 52.69
C GLY A 668 8.24 -4.44 53.77
N TRP A 669 9.28 -3.58 53.71
CA TRP A 669 10.47 -3.66 54.57
C TRP A 669 10.87 -2.34 55.20
N GLU A 670 10.12 -1.25 54.98
CA GLU A 670 10.37 0.06 55.58
C GLU A 670 11.82 0.57 55.38
N LEU A 671 12.43 0.25 54.22
CA LEU A 671 13.80 0.63 53.95
C LEU A 671 13.97 2.16 53.98
N SER A 672 14.68 2.68 54.98
CA SER A 672 14.84 4.13 55.22
C SER A 672 15.46 4.88 54.05
N ILE A 673 16.36 4.22 53.32
CA ILE A 673 17.01 4.77 52.12
C ILE A 673 16.02 5.24 51.05
N ILE A 674 14.81 4.66 51.02
CA ILE A 674 13.76 5.05 50.08
C ILE A 674 13.16 6.39 50.52
N GLY A 675 12.89 6.59 51.81
CA GLY A 675 12.44 7.86 52.34
C GLY A 675 13.43 8.99 52.07
N ASP A 676 14.73 8.69 52.21
CA ASP A 676 15.81 9.65 51.91
C ASP A 676 15.84 10.08 50.44
N PHE A 677 15.33 9.24 49.51
CA PHE A 677 15.28 9.52 48.09
C PHE A 677 14.17 10.53 47.73
N PHE A 678 13.21 10.73 48.62
CA PHE A 678 12.10 11.68 48.46
C PHE A 678 12.14 12.75 49.57
N PRO A 679 13.12 13.66 49.59
CA PRO A 679 13.17 14.73 50.57
C PRO A 679 12.26 15.91 50.16
N GLY A 680 11.64 16.56 51.14
CA GLY A 680 10.98 17.86 51.00
C GLY A 680 10.05 17.95 49.78
N PHE A 681 10.37 18.84 48.84
CA PHE A 681 9.57 19.07 47.64
C PHE A 681 9.38 17.82 46.76
N ILE A 682 10.40 16.96 46.65
CA ILE A 682 10.35 15.75 45.81
C ILE A 682 9.27 14.78 46.33
N TYR A 683 9.12 14.66 47.66
CA TYR A 683 8.08 13.85 48.28
C TYR A 683 6.67 14.29 47.88
N TYR A 684 6.38 15.58 47.98
CA TYR A 684 5.05 16.11 47.64
C TYR A 684 4.76 15.94 46.15
N LEU A 685 5.75 16.20 45.29
CA LEU A 685 5.63 15.99 43.85
C LEU A 685 5.34 14.51 43.53
N ALA A 686 6.14 13.59 44.08
CA ALA A 686 5.95 12.15 43.91
C ALA A 686 4.61 11.66 44.45
N SER A 687 4.16 12.19 45.59
CA SER A 687 2.88 11.84 46.19
C SER A 687 1.70 12.30 45.31
N ILE A 688 1.77 13.51 44.75
CA ILE A 688 0.77 14.02 43.80
C ILE A 688 0.71 13.10 42.58
N GLU A 689 1.84 12.75 41.98
CA GLU A 689 1.88 11.84 40.83
C GLU A 689 1.33 10.46 41.17
N PHE A 690 1.70 9.94 42.34
CA PHE A 690 1.27 8.63 42.80
C PHE A 690 -0.24 8.58 43.05
N TYR A 691 -0.80 9.52 43.79
CA TYR A 691 -2.23 9.50 44.13
C TYR A 691 -3.09 10.09 43.01
N ILE A 692 -2.80 11.34 42.61
CA ILE A 692 -3.61 12.10 41.66
C ILE A 692 -3.32 11.63 40.23
N GLY A 693 -2.05 11.45 39.86
CA GLY A 693 -1.67 11.01 38.52
C GLY A 693 -2.26 9.63 38.18
N ASN A 694 -2.06 8.62 39.04
CA ASN A 694 -2.66 7.30 38.80
C ASN A 694 -4.20 7.34 38.78
N PHE A 695 -4.83 8.10 39.68
CA PHE A 695 -6.28 8.28 39.66
C PHE A 695 -6.75 8.86 38.32
N MET A 696 -6.08 9.88 37.81
CA MET A 696 -6.45 10.52 36.54
C MET A 696 -6.30 9.57 35.35
N PHE A 697 -5.26 8.74 35.31
CA PHE A 697 -5.11 7.73 34.24
C PHE A 697 -6.18 6.64 34.31
N VAL A 698 -6.49 6.13 35.51
CA VAL A 698 -7.58 5.15 35.69
C VAL A 698 -8.93 5.78 35.32
N PHE A 699 -9.19 7.00 35.79
CA PHE A 699 -10.40 7.75 35.48
C PHE A 699 -10.54 8.03 33.98
N SER A 700 -9.45 8.34 33.28
CA SER A 700 -9.47 8.58 31.84
C SER A 700 -9.85 7.33 31.05
N ASN A 701 -9.39 6.14 31.48
CA ASN A 701 -9.84 4.87 30.89
C ASN A 701 -11.33 4.62 31.13
N VAL A 702 -11.81 4.90 32.35
CA VAL A 702 -13.25 4.84 32.67
C VAL A 702 -14.05 5.79 31.77
N ALA A 703 -13.61 7.04 31.65
CA ALA A 703 -14.27 8.07 30.86
C ALA A 703 -14.30 7.71 29.37
N GLY A 704 -13.19 7.21 28.81
CA GLY A 704 -13.13 6.80 27.41
C GLY A 704 -14.10 5.68 27.09
N VAL A 705 -14.13 4.63 27.91
CA VAL A 705 -15.07 3.50 27.74
C VAL A 705 -16.52 3.95 27.88
N TYR A 706 -16.81 4.76 28.90
CA TYR A 706 -18.15 5.30 29.13
C TYR A 706 -18.61 6.12 27.91
N TRP A 707 -17.72 6.94 27.37
CA TRP A 707 -17.98 7.75 26.18
C TRP A 707 -18.35 6.89 24.98
N VAL A 708 -17.54 5.87 24.66
CA VAL A 708 -17.84 4.95 23.54
C VAL A 708 -19.19 4.27 23.72
N ILE A 709 -19.46 3.73 24.92
CA ILE A 709 -20.72 3.01 25.17
C ILE A 709 -21.91 3.95 24.95
N HIS A 710 -21.86 5.15 25.52
CA HIS A 710 -22.94 6.11 25.38
C HIS A 710 -23.19 6.51 23.92
N GLU A 711 -22.12 6.76 23.16
CA GLU A 711 -22.22 7.14 21.75
C GLU A 711 -22.76 6.01 20.86
N LEU A 712 -22.33 4.77 21.13
CA LEU A 712 -22.83 3.60 20.40
C LEU A 712 -24.30 3.29 20.74
N GLU A 713 -24.72 3.51 21.99
CA GLU A 713 -26.13 3.38 22.40
C GLU A 713 -27.03 4.40 21.69
N ASP A 714 -26.58 5.64 21.55
CA ASP A 714 -27.30 6.69 20.80
C ASP A 714 -27.51 6.28 19.34
N ASN A 715 -26.52 5.60 18.75
CA ASN A 715 -26.58 5.05 17.39
C ASN A 715 -27.26 3.67 17.31
N ARG A 716 -27.95 3.24 18.37
CA ARG A 716 -28.65 1.94 18.49
C ARG A 716 -27.75 0.72 18.29
N ASN A 717 -26.43 0.87 18.44
CA ASN A 717 -25.46 -0.19 18.26
C ASN A 717 -24.92 -0.65 19.63
N ARG A 718 -25.44 -1.75 20.18
CA ARG A 718 -25.06 -2.21 21.54
C ARG A 718 -23.91 -3.21 21.52
N VAL A 719 -22.73 -2.78 21.09
CA VAL A 719 -21.52 -3.62 21.04
C VAL A 719 -20.92 -3.83 22.43
N PHE A 720 -20.95 -2.80 23.28
CA PHE A 720 -20.28 -2.81 24.58
C PHE A 720 -21.26 -2.74 25.76
N SER A 721 -20.84 -3.33 26.89
CA SER A 721 -21.57 -3.28 28.16
C SER A 721 -20.87 -2.36 29.17
N TYR A 722 -21.64 -1.59 29.94
CA TYR A 722 -21.12 -0.82 31.09
C TYR A 722 -20.39 -1.68 32.13
N LYS A 723 -20.58 -3.01 32.12
CA LYS A 723 -19.75 -3.94 32.92
C LYS A 723 -18.26 -3.83 32.58
N LEU A 724 -17.88 -3.34 31.39
CA LEU A 724 -16.50 -3.14 30.99
C LEU A 724 -15.80 -2.10 31.89
N VAL A 725 -16.52 -1.08 32.36
CA VAL A 725 -15.96 0.03 33.14
C VAL A 725 -15.24 -0.44 34.42
N ARG A 726 -15.79 -1.45 35.13
CA ARG A 726 -15.20 -1.93 36.39
C ARG A 726 -13.79 -2.52 36.23
N TYR A 727 -13.44 -2.99 35.04
CA TYR A 727 -12.13 -3.58 34.78
C TYR A 727 -11.02 -2.51 34.68
N ALA A 728 -11.38 -1.23 34.53
CA ALA A 728 -10.42 -0.13 34.49
C ALA A 728 -9.73 0.06 35.86
N LEU A 729 -10.38 -0.36 36.94
CA LEU A 729 -9.77 -0.37 38.27
C LEU A 729 -8.59 -1.35 38.38
N LEU A 730 -8.53 -2.34 37.48
CA LEU A 730 -7.46 -3.34 37.43
C LEU A 730 -6.37 -2.98 36.40
N THR A 731 -6.46 -1.84 35.71
CA THR A 731 -5.47 -1.38 34.72
C THR A 731 -4.03 -1.28 35.25
N PRO A 732 -3.75 -1.04 36.55
CA PRO A 732 -2.38 -1.12 37.06
C PRO A 732 -1.70 -2.48 36.82
N LEU A 733 -2.45 -3.59 36.81
CA LEU A 733 -1.92 -4.92 36.47
C LEU A 733 -1.54 -5.00 34.99
N TYR A 734 -2.30 -4.34 34.12
CA TYR A 734 -2.02 -4.24 32.69
C TYR A 734 -0.76 -3.42 32.40
N TRP A 735 -0.47 -2.37 33.19
CA TRP A 735 0.78 -1.59 33.06
C TRP A 735 2.04 -2.41 33.33
N VAL A 736 1.96 -3.46 34.16
CA VAL A 736 3.09 -4.40 34.35
C VAL A 736 3.40 -5.11 33.04
N LEU A 737 2.39 -5.57 32.30
CA LEU A 737 2.57 -6.17 30.98
C LEU A 737 3.18 -5.18 29.99
N MET A 738 2.74 -3.91 30.00
CA MET A 738 3.35 -2.86 29.17
C MET A 738 4.83 -2.66 29.50
N SER A 739 5.21 -2.74 30.77
CA SER A 739 6.60 -2.59 31.21
C SER A 739 7.48 -3.74 30.73
N ILE A 740 6.97 -4.98 30.78
CA ILE A 740 7.65 -6.16 30.20
C ILE A 740 7.85 -5.98 28.69
N ALA A 741 6.82 -5.54 27.97
CA ALA A 741 6.91 -5.27 26.54
C ALA A 741 7.90 -4.14 26.24
N ALA A 742 7.98 -3.10 27.08
CA ALA A 742 8.90 -1.98 26.92
C ALA A 742 10.37 -2.38 27.11
N LEU A 743 10.67 -3.19 28.12
CA LEU A 743 12.02 -3.73 28.33
C LEU A 743 12.47 -4.60 27.15
N LYS A 744 11.57 -5.45 26.64
CA LYS A 744 11.82 -6.24 25.43
C LYS A 744 12.06 -5.33 24.22
N ALA A 745 11.25 -4.29 24.04
CA ALA A 745 11.39 -3.31 22.96
C ALA A 745 12.74 -2.59 22.99
N ALA A 746 13.17 -2.11 24.17
CA ALA A 746 14.46 -1.45 24.35
C ALA A 746 15.64 -2.39 24.02
N TRP A 747 15.56 -3.65 24.45
CA TRP A 747 16.57 -4.67 24.10
C TRP A 747 16.60 -4.95 22.59
N GLN A 748 15.44 -5.04 21.93
CA GLN A 748 15.33 -5.27 20.49
C GLN A 748 15.77 -4.06 19.67
N LEU A 749 15.56 -2.84 20.14
CA LEU A 749 16.02 -1.63 19.46
C LEU A 749 17.54 -1.66 19.22
N VAL A 750 18.29 -2.24 20.16
CA VAL A 750 19.75 -2.36 20.07
C VAL A 750 20.18 -3.62 19.32
N THR A 751 19.52 -4.76 19.55
CA THR A 751 19.95 -6.05 19.00
C THR A 751 19.38 -6.37 17.62
N ASN A 752 18.16 -5.92 17.31
CA ASN A 752 17.47 -6.18 16.05
C ASN A 752 16.41 -5.10 15.73
N PRO A 753 16.84 -3.86 15.37
CA PRO A 753 15.97 -2.70 15.25
C PRO A 753 14.85 -2.89 14.22
N PHE A 754 15.17 -3.50 13.07
CA PHE A 754 14.23 -3.67 11.95
C PHE A 754 13.38 -4.93 12.04
N TYR A 755 13.50 -5.71 13.12
CA TYR A 755 12.74 -6.94 13.25
C TYR A 755 11.25 -6.70 13.41
N TRP A 756 10.47 -7.26 12.49
CA TRP A 756 9.03 -7.25 12.58
C TRP A 756 8.52 -8.47 13.36
N GLU A 757 8.07 -8.25 14.60
CA GLU A 757 7.41 -9.30 15.39
C GLU A 757 5.99 -9.52 14.85
N LYS A 758 5.85 -10.47 13.91
CA LYS A 758 4.55 -10.83 13.36
C LYS A 758 3.64 -11.41 14.47
N THR A 759 2.39 -10.99 14.45
CA THR A 759 1.33 -11.44 15.34
C THR A 759 0.44 -12.47 14.66
N GLU A 760 -0.12 -13.38 15.45
CA GLU A 760 -1.20 -14.26 14.99
C GLU A 760 -2.54 -13.50 15.07
N HIS A 761 -3.33 -13.58 14.01
CA HIS A 761 -4.70 -13.05 13.89
C HIS A 761 -5.69 -14.22 13.78
N GLY A 762 -6.99 -13.97 13.97
CA GLY A 762 -8.03 -15.00 14.00
C GLY A 762 -8.05 -15.80 15.32
N LEU A 763 -7.81 -15.14 16.45
CA LEU A 763 -7.78 -15.77 17.78
C LEU A 763 -9.15 -15.88 18.45
N THR A 764 -10.17 -15.29 17.85
CA THR A 764 -11.56 -15.34 18.25
C THR A 764 -12.24 -16.41 17.42
N GLU A 765 -12.88 -17.37 18.10
CA GLU A 765 -13.74 -18.32 17.41
C GLU A 765 -14.90 -17.55 16.79
N PRO A 766 -15.25 -17.79 15.51
CA PRO A 766 -16.43 -17.17 14.93
C PRO A 766 -17.64 -17.51 15.79
N PRO A 767 -18.58 -16.57 16.02
CA PRO A 767 -19.74 -16.84 16.84
C PRO A 767 -20.42 -18.11 16.33
N THR A 768 -20.57 -19.10 17.21
CA THR A 768 -21.30 -20.33 16.89
C THR A 768 -22.64 -19.94 16.31
N ALA A 769 -22.97 -20.42 15.11
CA ALA A 769 -24.24 -20.19 14.45
C ALA A 769 -25.41 -20.69 15.32
N SER A 770 -25.87 -19.84 16.21
CA SER A 770 -27.09 -20.02 16.99
C SER A 770 -27.82 -18.69 17.03
N GLY A 771 -28.45 -18.37 15.89
CA GLY A 771 -29.62 -17.48 15.88
C GLY A 771 -29.51 -16.17 15.09
N THR A 772 -29.00 -16.17 13.86
CA THR A 772 -29.23 -15.05 12.90
C THR A 772 -29.12 -15.46 11.41
N ASP A 773 -29.53 -16.67 11.04
CA ASP A 773 -29.70 -17.07 9.62
C ASP A 773 -30.96 -16.47 8.97
N LYS A 774 -31.08 -15.14 8.96
CA LYS A 774 -32.16 -14.45 8.24
C LYS A 774 -31.73 -13.42 7.21
N PHE A 775 -30.42 -13.25 6.97
CA PHE A 775 -29.93 -12.19 6.07
C PHE A 775 -29.35 -12.66 4.74
N ILE A 776 -29.29 -13.97 4.45
CA ILE A 776 -28.65 -14.49 3.21
C ILE A 776 -29.66 -14.90 2.12
N ASP A 777 -30.96 -15.05 2.42
CA ASP A 777 -31.97 -15.49 1.42
C ASP A 777 -32.73 -14.36 0.71
N SER A 778 -32.19 -13.14 0.62
CA SER A 778 -32.90 -12.02 -0.06
C SER A 778 -32.07 -11.20 -1.05
N ALA A 779 -31.08 -11.81 -1.69
CA ALA A 779 -30.48 -11.30 -2.92
C ALA A 779 -30.76 -12.29 -4.07
N GLY A 780 -32.00 -12.27 -4.54
CA GLY A 780 -32.39 -12.75 -5.86
C GLY A 780 -32.40 -11.61 -6.86
#